data_AF-A0A2E3WWI0-F1
#
_entry.id   AF-A0A2E3WWI0-F1
#
_cell.length_a   1.000
_cell.length_b   1.000
_cell.length_c   1.000
_cell.angle_alpha   90.00
_cell.angle_beta   90.00
_cell.angle_gamma   90.00
#
_symmetry.space_group_name_H-M   'P 1'
#
loop_
_entity.id
_entity.type
_entity.pdbx_description
1 polymer ?
#
loop_
_entity_poly.entity_id
_entity_poly.type
_entity_poly.pdbx_seq_one_letter_code
_entity_poly.pdbx_strand_id
1 'polypeptide(L)'
;MFLKKQQNVTFARGLMFWLASLFTTVALADAQLGYDPGPDPDTDVGKGYLNLIDEAPHFPVIGEVLNGGWHKFRYPFGIMPWRGPTKKDSVKVLVIGQDGTHIAEAAGRPFTGGTGGRVQNALGYIGVRDSAMFINTYSYTIYGQYSDWAPMIKYGDMRWGALLSPEQYLMGQDPNNPIVQWRNNFIEHIIDSNRGSLRLIICIGGAAADSLATYIKSRGGEAPTWVTEENVDQYQLVLYEGKRSEGNRSVFYPVDERGDNVLLEEDERFNPRSSSQWEELVGRGPEKVDKMVKLTNGPYGNGLLHLGQLGYNIRGATAGQIPGSLKGLEVKGRALGADIRILQFKHPGAMSSDLERRFRSEFDRLKSFLDDGWRYPIPDRGMVNRQAAGEEFYYNAKPPIPEKDFPLGKSKAVIVNKSLAQRPDKQIISFGGRSRAYFSSSDRARSKRGLPSEGVEHFVGTQPWNPAPTSLGFDRGPGKEWAKLFKSIENDFDEIFRPKEGMKFSDDEGDIGEPEETDGLAALNVKNYPQHGAFGFHRGNLDNPEVIVIADPSSRDLDDMYTARALTGGVGQRLHGFLSGLGVGENYAVIKTAPFDMTDATVEEWNATFKATNSWRKKVLRKLLKQSPRLILTLGPNAKRAVDELTVRRGIGRFKPLRDVETVVDIENFDYAAAYEKIEELGVYAEQESNDWIPDFVEDLYTDEAREIAYVEDSMSIPRTHLPYPIQAFFGTSGSRGLRASGQLEGLYYGVMVPDWVLDVADNENLVAENLEKEIEYILEVKDLLHTEGFSRFGRSMSRLQTERDAEYQAIEFDIAN
;
A
#
# COMPACT_ATOMS: atom_id res chain seq x y z
N MET A 1 -3.85 -20.63 65.65
CA MET A 1 -3.39 -19.38 65.00
C MET A 1 -2.50 -19.62 63.78
N PHE A 2 -1.56 -20.57 63.82
CA PHE A 2 -0.63 -20.87 62.72
C PHE A 2 -1.31 -21.41 61.44
N LEU A 3 -2.31 -22.29 61.57
CA LEU A 3 -3.08 -22.85 60.45
C LEU A 3 -3.92 -21.80 59.67
N LYS A 4 -4.46 -20.79 60.37
CA LYS A 4 -5.16 -19.65 59.73
C LYS A 4 -4.22 -18.78 58.89
N LYS A 5 -2.95 -18.70 59.27
CA LYS A 5 -1.94 -17.90 58.56
C LYS A 5 -1.52 -18.58 57.25
N GLN A 6 -1.40 -19.91 57.23
CA GLN A 6 -1.09 -20.64 55.99
C GLN A 6 -2.26 -20.66 55.00
N GLN A 7 -3.50 -20.83 55.45
CA GLN A 7 -4.67 -20.77 54.55
C GLN A 7 -4.81 -19.41 53.86
N ASN A 8 -4.54 -18.30 54.56
CA ASN A 8 -4.58 -16.96 53.98
C ASN A 8 -3.49 -16.74 52.92
N VAL A 9 -2.31 -17.33 53.10
CA VAL A 9 -1.21 -17.22 52.11
C VAL A 9 -1.52 -18.03 50.85
N THR A 10 -2.07 -19.24 50.99
CA THR A 10 -2.46 -20.07 49.84
C THR A 10 -3.62 -19.46 49.07
N PHE A 11 -4.61 -18.90 49.78
CA PHE A 11 -5.73 -18.18 49.15
C PHE A 11 -5.27 -16.90 48.43
N ALA A 12 -4.38 -16.10 49.04
CA ALA A 12 -3.83 -14.90 48.41
C ALA A 12 -2.99 -15.24 47.16
N ARG A 13 -2.22 -16.33 47.18
CA ARG A 13 -1.49 -16.82 46.01
C ARG A 13 -2.43 -17.32 44.91
N GLY A 14 -3.48 -18.06 45.26
CA GLY A 14 -4.50 -18.50 44.32
C GLY A 14 -5.27 -17.34 43.68
N LEU A 15 -5.64 -16.32 44.48
CA LEU A 15 -6.31 -15.12 43.99
C LEU A 15 -5.40 -14.27 43.10
N MET A 16 -4.12 -14.12 43.45
CA MET A 16 -3.14 -13.42 42.59
C MET A 16 -2.89 -14.18 41.28
N PHE A 17 -2.85 -15.51 41.31
CA PHE A 17 -2.73 -16.32 40.10
C PHE A 17 -3.98 -16.21 39.23
N TRP A 18 -5.16 -16.23 39.84
CA TRP A 18 -6.44 -16.08 39.15
C TRP A 18 -6.61 -14.68 38.56
N LEU A 19 -6.30 -13.62 39.31
CA LEU A 19 -6.29 -12.24 38.82
C LEU A 19 -5.25 -12.05 37.72
N ALA A 20 -4.03 -12.55 37.89
CA ALA A 20 -3.01 -12.52 36.83
C ALA A 20 -3.51 -13.24 35.57
N SER A 21 -4.16 -14.41 35.71
CA SER A 21 -4.74 -15.16 34.60
C SER A 21 -5.87 -14.41 33.89
N LEU A 22 -6.72 -13.69 34.64
CA LEU A 22 -7.81 -12.86 34.12
C LEU A 22 -7.26 -11.62 33.40
N PHE A 23 -6.23 -10.97 33.98
CA PHE A 23 -5.54 -9.86 33.35
C PHE A 23 -4.80 -10.32 32.09
N THR A 24 -4.20 -11.51 32.03
CA THR A 24 -3.60 -12.04 30.79
C THR A 24 -4.61 -12.42 29.71
N THR A 25 -5.78 -12.97 30.06
CA THR A 25 -6.80 -13.35 29.06
C THR A 25 -7.55 -12.13 28.50
N VAL A 26 -7.89 -11.14 29.33
CA VAL A 26 -8.45 -9.87 28.87
C VAL A 26 -7.40 -9.04 28.10
N ALA A 27 -6.13 -9.16 28.46
CA ALA A 27 -5.00 -8.53 27.76
C ALA A 27 -4.74 -9.06 26.36
N LEU A 28 -4.82 -10.39 26.15
CA LEU A 28 -4.59 -11.05 24.87
C LEU A 28 -5.68 -10.66 23.86
N ALA A 29 -6.92 -10.48 24.31
CA ALA A 29 -8.02 -10.03 23.46
C ALA A 29 -7.86 -8.58 22.95
N ASP A 30 -7.13 -7.73 23.67
CA ASP A 30 -6.96 -6.31 23.30
C ASP A 30 -5.92 -6.07 22.20
N ALA A 31 -4.93 -6.96 22.07
CA ALA A 31 -3.94 -6.90 21.00
C ALA A 31 -4.48 -7.42 19.64
N GLN A 32 -5.49 -8.29 19.65
CA GLN A 32 -6.09 -8.87 18.43
C GLN A 32 -7.13 -7.97 17.72
N LEU A 33 -7.67 -6.96 18.42
CA LEU A 33 -8.72 -6.10 17.87
C LEU A 33 -8.21 -4.97 16.95
N GLY A 34 -6.90 -4.74 16.92
CA GLY A 34 -6.29 -3.59 16.25
C GLY A 34 -6.57 -3.53 14.75
N TYR A 35 -6.71 -2.30 14.26
CA TYR A 35 -6.71 -1.87 12.87
C TYR A 35 -5.89 -0.56 12.80
N ASP A 36 -5.46 -0.15 11.62
CA ASP A 36 -4.74 1.11 11.41
C ASP A 36 -5.76 2.26 11.26
N PRO A 37 -5.86 3.18 12.25
CA PRO A 37 -6.75 4.34 12.17
C PRO A 37 -6.10 5.51 11.41
N GLY A 38 -4.92 5.35 10.83
CA GLY A 38 -4.12 6.44 10.28
C GLY A 38 -3.52 7.36 11.36
N PRO A 39 -2.81 8.42 10.95
CA PRO A 39 -2.22 9.41 11.86
C PRO A 39 -3.31 10.18 12.62
N ASP A 40 -3.08 10.52 13.89
CA ASP A 40 -4.06 11.27 14.67
C ASP A 40 -3.97 12.79 14.39
N PRO A 41 -4.94 13.40 13.67
CA PRO A 41 -4.86 14.82 13.31
C PRO A 41 -4.95 15.75 14.52
N ASP A 42 -5.35 15.24 15.70
CA ASP A 42 -5.41 16.02 16.93
C ASP A 42 -4.08 16.05 17.70
N THR A 43 -3.06 15.35 17.19
CA THR A 43 -1.74 15.26 17.82
C THR A 43 -0.64 15.82 16.91
N ASP A 44 0.38 16.45 17.49
CA ASP A 44 1.52 16.98 16.70
C ASP A 44 2.23 15.88 15.89
N VAL A 45 2.31 14.67 16.45
CA VAL A 45 2.91 13.52 15.76
C VAL A 45 2.09 13.14 14.54
N GLY A 46 0.77 13.03 14.68
CA GLY A 46 -0.11 12.68 13.57
C GLY A 46 -0.18 13.78 12.50
N LYS A 47 -0.31 15.05 12.89
CA LYS A 47 -0.20 16.21 11.98
C LYS A 47 1.11 16.18 11.19
N GLY A 48 2.23 15.89 11.84
CA GLY A 48 3.51 15.79 11.15
C GLY A 48 3.56 14.71 10.07
N TYR A 49 2.89 13.56 10.27
CA TYR A 49 2.76 12.56 9.20
C TYR A 49 1.88 13.04 8.06
N LEU A 50 0.76 13.69 8.36
CA LEU A 50 -0.18 14.17 7.33
C LEU A 50 0.47 15.26 6.49
N ASN A 51 1.08 16.26 7.12
CA ASN A 51 1.81 17.32 6.44
C ASN A 51 2.91 16.76 5.53
N LEU A 52 3.67 15.77 6.00
CA LEU A 52 4.70 15.14 5.16
C LEU A 52 4.10 14.54 3.89
N ILE A 53 2.92 13.92 3.94
CA ILE A 53 2.31 13.38 2.72
C ILE A 53 1.80 14.49 1.80
N ASP A 54 1.20 15.53 2.36
CA ASP A 54 0.73 16.68 1.60
C ASP A 54 1.91 17.45 0.95
N GLU A 55 3.09 17.40 1.57
CA GLU A 55 4.37 17.95 1.08
C GLU A 55 5.14 16.98 0.16
N ALA A 56 4.55 15.84 -0.24
CA ALA A 56 5.24 14.89 -1.11
C ALA A 56 5.55 15.54 -2.49
N PRO A 57 6.79 15.45 -2.99
CA PRO A 57 7.13 16.01 -4.30
C PRO A 57 6.48 15.21 -5.43
N HIS A 58 6.51 15.75 -6.65
CA HIS A 58 5.98 15.10 -7.85
C HIS A 58 6.98 14.08 -8.43
N PHE A 59 7.14 12.94 -7.74
CA PHE A 59 8.05 11.85 -8.14
C PHE A 59 7.99 11.49 -9.64
N PRO A 60 6.81 11.36 -10.29
CA PRO A 60 6.74 10.99 -11.71
C PRO A 60 7.47 11.96 -12.64
N VAL A 61 7.37 13.27 -12.37
CA VAL A 61 7.95 14.35 -13.21
C VAL A 61 9.45 14.40 -12.98
N ILE A 62 9.89 14.41 -11.72
CA ILE A 62 11.31 14.34 -11.37
C ILE A 62 11.95 13.09 -12.00
N GLY A 63 11.28 11.93 -11.88
CA GLY A 63 11.74 10.67 -12.45
C GLY A 63 11.83 10.72 -13.97
N GLU A 64 10.82 11.24 -14.65
CA GLU A 64 10.80 11.37 -16.10
C GLU A 64 11.92 12.26 -16.63
N VAL A 65 12.07 13.45 -16.05
CA VAL A 65 13.09 14.41 -16.46
C VAL A 65 14.49 13.83 -16.30
N LEU A 66 14.78 13.21 -15.15
CA LEU A 66 16.10 12.63 -14.89
C LEU A 66 16.39 11.41 -15.76
N ASN A 67 15.36 10.68 -16.22
CA ASN A 67 15.53 9.50 -17.08
C ASN A 67 15.27 9.80 -18.56
N GLY A 68 15.29 11.07 -18.97
CA GLY A 68 15.24 11.48 -20.38
C GLY A 68 13.88 11.25 -21.06
N GLY A 69 12.77 11.45 -20.36
CA GLY A 69 11.41 11.28 -20.91
C GLY A 69 10.79 9.92 -20.61
N TRP A 70 11.35 9.14 -19.69
CA TRP A 70 10.78 7.85 -19.27
C TRP A 70 10.52 7.79 -17.77
N HIS A 71 9.33 7.35 -17.37
CA HIS A 71 9.01 7.23 -15.95
C HIS A 71 9.72 6.05 -15.28
N LYS A 72 10.62 6.35 -14.34
CA LYS A 72 11.21 5.35 -13.43
C LYS A 72 10.19 4.80 -12.42
N PHE A 73 9.15 5.56 -12.10
CA PHE A 73 8.14 5.19 -11.10
C PHE A 73 6.88 4.60 -11.75
N ARG A 74 6.33 3.57 -11.12
CA ARG A 74 5.00 3.02 -11.44
C ARG A 74 3.93 3.83 -10.71
N TYR A 75 3.79 5.08 -11.12
CA TYR A 75 2.97 6.06 -10.44
C TYR A 75 1.45 5.86 -10.40
N PRO A 76 0.77 5.11 -11.31
CA PRO A 76 -0.70 5.13 -11.39
C PRO A 76 -1.42 4.75 -10.09
N PHE A 77 -0.80 3.94 -9.24
CA PHE A 77 -1.37 3.48 -7.96
C PHE A 77 -0.93 4.31 -6.75
N GLY A 78 -0.22 5.42 -6.97
CA GLY A 78 0.16 6.33 -5.91
C GLY A 78 1.25 5.86 -4.96
N ILE A 79 1.49 6.68 -3.94
CA ILE A 79 2.49 6.42 -2.90
C ILE A 79 2.04 5.37 -1.89
N MET A 80 3.00 4.64 -1.34
CA MET A 80 2.88 3.73 -0.20
C MET A 80 3.79 4.23 0.93
N PRO A 81 3.38 5.27 1.67
CA PRO A 81 4.32 6.04 2.47
C PRO A 81 4.81 5.28 3.71
N TRP A 82 3.95 4.52 4.38
CA TRP A 82 4.35 3.70 5.52
C TRP A 82 3.42 2.51 5.76
N ARG A 83 3.89 1.56 6.58
CA ARG A 83 3.09 0.53 7.25
C ARG A 83 3.50 0.45 8.72
N GLY A 84 2.55 0.46 9.65
CA GLY A 84 2.83 0.40 11.08
C GLY A 84 2.31 1.62 11.85
N PRO A 85 2.65 1.77 13.14
CA PRO A 85 1.99 2.73 14.01
C PRO A 85 2.53 4.16 13.86
N THR A 86 1.65 5.14 13.97
CA THR A 86 1.91 6.59 13.81
C THR A 86 1.76 7.38 15.12
N LYS A 87 1.76 6.68 16.26
CA LYS A 87 1.64 7.31 17.60
C LYS A 87 3.00 7.61 18.20
N LYS A 88 3.06 8.60 19.09
CA LYS A 88 4.25 8.90 19.88
C LYS A 88 4.76 7.67 20.63
N ASP A 89 6.07 7.44 20.57
CA ASP A 89 6.79 6.35 21.24
C ASP A 89 6.18 4.94 21.02
N SER A 90 5.57 4.73 19.85
CA SER A 90 4.95 3.46 19.47
C SER A 90 5.82 2.61 18.55
N VAL A 91 6.83 3.21 17.91
CA VAL A 91 7.80 2.54 17.03
C VAL A 91 9.04 2.18 17.84
N LYS A 92 9.36 0.88 17.86
CA LYS A 92 10.54 0.29 18.50
C LYS A 92 11.63 -0.06 17.48
N VAL A 93 11.21 -0.39 16.27
CA VAL A 93 12.08 -0.71 15.13
C VAL A 93 11.58 0.02 13.88
N LEU A 94 12.47 0.74 13.21
CA LEU A 94 12.22 1.30 11.87
C LEU A 94 12.83 0.38 10.83
N VAL A 95 12.03 -0.06 9.86
CA VAL A 95 12.47 -0.84 8.71
C VAL A 95 12.43 0.05 7.47
N ILE A 96 13.54 0.10 6.74
CA ILE A 96 13.67 0.83 5.49
C ILE A 96 13.90 -0.18 4.37
N GLY A 97 13.07 -0.13 3.33
CA GLY A 97 13.18 -0.95 2.13
C GLY A 97 13.60 -0.16 0.89
N GLN A 98 13.57 -0.82 -0.26
CA GLN A 98 13.83 -0.20 -1.55
C GLN A 98 12.57 0.46 -2.09
N ASP A 99 11.59 -0.35 -2.50
CA ASP A 99 10.35 0.08 -3.13
C ASP A 99 9.23 -0.95 -2.87
N GLY A 100 8.03 -0.66 -3.37
CA GLY A 100 6.87 -1.55 -3.25
C GLY A 100 6.91 -2.76 -4.19
N THR A 101 5.91 -3.61 -4.10
CA THR A 101 5.59 -4.61 -5.12
C THR A 101 4.12 -4.44 -5.51
N HIS A 102 3.64 -5.13 -6.54
CA HIS A 102 2.24 -5.03 -6.97
C HIS A 102 1.22 -5.26 -5.85
N ILE A 103 1.53 -6.16 -4.92
CA ILE A 103 0.64 -6.40 -3.79
C ILE A 103 0.69 -5.25 -2.76
N ALA A 104 1.84 -4.59 -2.60
CA ALA A 104 1.97 -3.41 -1.76
C ALA A 104 1.17 -2.22 -2.33
N GLU A 105 1.17 -2.07 -3.65
CA GLU A 105 0.38 -1.06 -4.36
C GLU A 105 -1.12 -1.28 -4.15
N ALA A 106 -1.62 -2.51 -4.38
CA ALA A 106 -3.01 -2.87 -4.10
C ALA A 106 -3.39 -2.70 -2.62
N ALA A 107 -2.46 -2.98 -1.72
CA ALA A 107 -2.67 -2.82 -0.28
C ALA A 107 -2.61 -1.35 0.18
N GLY A 108 -1.94 -0.46 -0.58
CA GLY A 108 -1.64 0.92 -0.20
C GLY A 108 -0.64 1.02 0.95
N ARG A 109 0.20 -0.01 1.14
CA ARG A 109 1.15 -0.13 2.26
C ARG A 109 2.42 -0.87 1.82
N PRO A 110 3.63 -0.34 2.14
CA PRO A 110 4.89 -0.97 1.80
C PRO A 110 5.07 -2.28 2.59
N PHE A 111 6.05 -3.08 2.16
CA PHE A 111 6.34 -4.38 2.79
C PHE A 111 5.15 -5.34 2.84
N THR A 112 4.19 -5.24 1.94
CA THR A 112 3.19 -6.29 1.76
C THR A 112 3.74 -7.38 0.83
N GLY A 113 3.42 -8.65 1.08
CA GLY A 113 3.92 -9.80 0.31
C GLY A 113 5.13 -10.51 0.94
N GLY A 114 5.89 -11.23 0.09
CA GLY A 114 6.97 -12.13 0.50
C GLY A 114 8.03 -11.49 1.39
N THR A 115 8.63 -10.39 0.94
CA THR A 115 9.63 -9.64 1.72
C THR A 115 9.05 -9.16 3.06
N GLY A 116 7.81 -8.69 3.05
CA GLY A 116 7.05 -8.31 4.22
C GLY A 116 6.97 -9.36 5.30
N GLY A 117 6.46 -10.55 4.95
CA GLY A 117 6.36 -11.68 5.86
C GLY A 117 7.71 -12.09 6.43
N ARG A 118 8.77 -12.09 5.61
CA ARG A 118 10.12 -12.46 6.05
C ARG A 118 10.70 -11.48 7.06
N VAL A 119 10.56 -10.17 6.82
CA VAL A 119 11.02 -9.17 7.79
C VAL A 119 10.15 -9.22 9.05
N GLN A 120 8.85 -9.50 8.93
CA GLN A 120 7.98 -9.72 10.07
C GLN A 120 8.41 -10.93 10.92
N ASN A 121 8.90 -12.01 10.29
CA ASN A 121 9.50 -13.15 11.00
C ASN A 121 10.73 -12.73 11.80
N ALA A 122 11.63 -11.97 11.16
CA ALA A 122 12.85 -11.46 11.75
C ALA A 122 12.57 -10.53 12.94
N LEU A 123 11.57 -9.65 12.84
CA LEU A 123 11.13 -8.81 13.95
C LEU A 123 10.55 -9.66 15.09
N GLY A 124 9.73 -10.66 14.76
CA GLY A 124 9.13 -11.55 15.76
C GLY A 124 10.17 -12.31 16.58
N TYR A 125 11.30 -12.65 15.98
CA TYR A 125 12.44 -13.29 16.66
C TYR A 125 13.06 -12.41 17.77
N ILE A 126 13.09 -11.09 17.57
CA ILE A 126 13.54 -10.12 18.60
C ILE A 126 12.39 -9.61 19.48
N GLY A 127 11.21 -10.24 19.40
CA GLY A 127 10.04 -9.90 20.21
C GLY A 127 9.26 -8.68 19.73
N VAL A 128 9.47 -8.22 18.49
CA VAL A 128 8.73 -7.09 17.90
C VAL A 128 7.79 -7.62 16.83
N ARG A 129 6.50 -7.30 16.92
CA ARG A 129 5.50 -7.66 15.91
C ARG A 129 4.73 -6.44 15.43
N ASP A 130 4.46 -5.58 16.38
CA ASP A 130 3.35 -4.64 16.41
C ASP A 130 3.84 -3.20 16.54
N SER A 131 5.07 -3.02 17.02
CA SER A 131 5.77 -1.75 17.18
C SER A 131 6.88 -1.57 16.14
N ALA A 132 6.68 -2.06 14.92
CA ALA A 132 7.59 -1.81 13.80
C ALA A 132 6.94 -0.86 12.78
N MET A 133 7.70 0.12 12.32
CA MET A 133 7.32 0.99 11.20
C MET A 133 8.12 0.59 9.97
N PHE A 134 7.45 0.45 8.82
CA PHE A 134 8.05 0.12 7.55
C PHE A 134 7.88 1.28 6.59
N ILE A 135 8.97 1.71 5.96
CA ILE A 135 9.00 2.71 4.88
C ILE A 135 9.91 2.21 3.76
N ASN A 136 9.85 2.84 2.60
CA ASN A 136 10.73 2.54 1.48
C ASN A 136 11.62 3.73 1.12
N THR A 137 12.71 3.46 0.40
CA THR A 137 13.56 4.47 -0.25
C THR A 137 12.74 5.28 -1.25
N TYR A 138 11.89 4.59 -2.03
CA TYR A 138 10.88 5.19 -2.89
C TYR A 138 9.49 4.80 -2.41
N SER A 139 8.62 5.79 -2.22
CA SER A 139 7.22 5.56 -1.88
C SER A 139 6.41 4.96 -3.03
N TYR A 140 6.93 5.02 -4.26
CA TYR A 140 6.41 4.34 -5.43
C TYR A 140 7.19 3.06 -5.70
N THR A 141 6.53 2.09 -6.35
CA THR A 141 7.25 0.98 -7.01
C THR A 141 8.05 1.53 -8.18
N ILE A 142 9.25 1.00 -8.44
CA ILE A 142 10.06 1.42 -9.59
C ILE A 142 10.00 0.40 -10.74
N TYR A 143 10.34 0.86 -11.93
CA TYR A 143 10.69 0.00 -13.05
C TYR A 143 12.18 -0.39 -12.95
N GLY A 144 12.47 -1.68 -13.10
CA GLY A 144 13.82 -2.23 -12.98
C GLY A 144 14.28 -2.38 -11.52
N GLN A 145 15.57 -2.20 -11.28
CA GLN A 145 16.18 -2.27 -9.95
C GLN A 145 16.64 -0.87 -9.48
N TYR A 146 16.98 -0.75 -8.20
CA TYR A 146 17.56 0.47 -7.63
C TYR A 146 18.96 0.77 -8.17
N SER A 147 19.79 -0.26 -8.27
CA SER A 147 21.14 -0.21 -8.80
C SER A 147 21.29 -1.19 -9.94
N ASP A 148 22.09 -0.83 -10.92
CA ASP A 148 22.42 -1.69 -12.05
C ASP A 148 23.57 -2.63 -11.66
N TRP A 149 23.52 -3.87 -12.13
CA TRP A 149 24.70 -4.75 -12.08
C TRP A 149 25.50 -4.51 -13.35
N ALA A 150 26.27 -3.44 -13.34
CA ALA A 150 26.87 -2.82 -14.53
C ALA A 150 28.39 -3.04 -14.61
N PRO A 151 28.95 -3.02 -15.84
CA PRO A 151 30.40 -3.05 -16.04
C PRO A 151 31.04 -1.73 -15.61
N MET A 152 32.22 -1.83 -15.03
CA MET A 152 33.11 -0.71 -14.70
C MET A 152 34.55 -1.18 -14.79
N ILE A 153 35.50 -0.27 -14.94
CA ILE A 153 36.92 -0.58 -14.82
C ILE A 153 37.31 -0.42 -13.35
N LYS A 154 37.93 -1.46 -12.78
CA LYS A 154 38.44 -1.49 -11.41
C LYS A 154 39.84 -2.11 -11.40
N TYR A 155 40.83 -1.38 -10.90
CA TYR A 155 42.25 -1.76 -10.96
C TYR A 155 42.77 -2.00 -12.38
N GLY A 156 42.23 -1.29 -13.37
CA GLY A 156 42.57 -1.48 -14.79
C GLY A 156 41.83 -2.62 -15.49
N ASP A 157 41.16 -3.52 -14.76
CA ASP A 157 40.36 -4.60 -15.32
C ASP A 157 38.88 -4.22 -15.41
N MET A 158 38.15 -4.73 -16.40
CA MET A 158 36.69 -4.67 -16.33
C MET A 158 36.16 -5.61 -15.25
N ARG A 159 35.24 -5.11 -14.42
CA ARG A 159 34.50 -5.83 -13.38
C ARG A 159 33.03 -5.45 -13.45
N TRP A 160 32.15 -6.34 -13.02
CA TRP A 160 30.75 -6.00 -12.76
C TRP A 160 30.53 -5.74 -11.27
N GLY A 161 29.70 -4.75 -10.98
CA GLY A 161 29.34 -4.38 -9.62
C GLY A 161 27.97 -3.73 -9.56
N ALA A 162 27.42 -3.64 -8.35
CA ALA A 162 26.27 -2.80 -8.11
C ALA A 162 26.70 -1.33 -8.26
N LEU A 163 26.07 -0.62 -9.18
CA LEU A 163 26.37 0.76 -9.51
C LEU A 163 25.06 1.54 -9.61
N LEU A 164 25.02 2.72 -9.01
CA LEU A 164 23.99 3.70 -9.34
C LEU A 164 24.42 4.48 -10.56
N SER A 165 23.60 4.47 -11.61
CA SER A 165 23.77 5.41 -12.70
C SER A 165 23.72 6.85 -12.15
N PRO A 166 24.34 7.82 -12.84
CA PRO A 166 24.26 9.24 -12.47
C PRO A 166 22.82 9.68 -12.17
N GLU A 167 21.88 9.30 -13.04
CA GLU A 167 20.45 9.62 -12.95
C GLU A 167 19.82 8.97 -11.72
N GLN A 168 20.14 7.70 -11.43
CA GLN A 168 19.65 6.99 -10.24
C GLN A 168 20.19 7.61 -8.95
N TYR A 169 21.44 8.05 -8.94
CA TYR A 169 22.03 8.75 -7.80
C TYR A 169 21.37 10.10 -7.57
N LEU A 170 21.25 10.91 -8.63
CA LEU A 170 20.60 12.22 -8.58
C LEU A 170 19.14 12.09 -8.14
N MET A 171 18.42 11.10 -8.65
CA MET A 171 17.01 10.86 -8.28
C MET A 171 16.87 10.37 -6.83
N GLY A 172 17.74 9.46 -6.40
CA GLY A 172 17.53 8.68 -5.18
C GLY A 172 18.34 9.13 -3.98
N GLN A 173 19.48 9.79 -4.14
CA GLN A 173 20.48 9.96 -3.09
C GLN A 173 21.12 11.36 -3.04
N ASP A 174 20.93 12.20 -4.06
CA ASP A 174 21.39 13.58 -4.01
C ASP A 174 20.65 14.37 -2.91
N PRO A 175 21.35 14.96 -1.93
CA PRO A 175 20.72 15.76 -0.87
C PRO A 175 19.93 16.98 -1.38
N ASN A 176 20.20 17.46 -2.60
CA ASN A 176 19.46 18.57 -3.21
C ASN A 176 18.14 18.12 -3.85
N ASN A 177 17.95 16.82 -4.07
CA ASN A 177 16.73 16.31 -4.69
C ASN A 177 15.52 16.41 -3.73
N PRO A 178 14.40 17.00 -4.15
CA PRO A 178 13.17 17.06 -3.34
C PRO A 178 12.70 15.71 -2.80
N ILE A 179 12.81 14.62 -3.58
CA ILE A 179 12.47 13.26 -3.16
C ILE A 179 13.31 12.83 -1.95
N VAL A 180 14.61 13.14 -1.98
CA VAL A 180 15.57 12.78 -0.92
C VAL A 180 15.31 13.61 0.34
N GLN A 181 15.09 14.91 0.18
CA GLN A 181 14.76 15.81 1.29
C GLN A 181 13.47 15.37 1.98
N TRP A 182 12.43 15.11 1.20
CA TRP A 182 11.15 14.61 1.68
C TRP A 182 11.31 13.29 2.47
N ARG A 183 12.02 12.30 1.89
CA ARG A 183 12.30 11.02 2.57
C ARG A 183 13.06 11.23 3.87
N ASN A 184 14.06 12.10 3.88
CA ASN A 184 14.89 12.38 5.06
C ASN A 184 14.07 13.06 6.16
N ASN A 185 13.15 13.97 5.80
CA ASN A 185 12.20 14.55 6.74
C ASN A 185 11.23 13.50 7.29
N PHE A 186 10.81 12.53 6.47
CA PHE A 186 10.00 11.40 6.91
C PHE A 186 10.74 10.52 7.93
N ILE A 187 12.00 10.16 7.67
CA ILE A 187 12.87 9.43 8.60
C ILE A 187 13.05 10.23 9.90
N GLU A 188 13.33 11.54 9.79
CA GLU A 188 13.51 12.42 10.93
C GLU A 188 12.28 12.46 11.83
N HIS A 189 11.08 12.59 11.23
CA HIS A 189 9.84 12.64 11.98
C HIS A 189 9.56 11.33 12.73
N ILE A 190 9.86 10.18 12.14
CA ILE A 190 9.76 8.87 12.83
C ILE A 190 10.72 8.83 14.03
N ILE A 191 11.98 9.25 13.85
CA ILE A 191 12.97 9.22 14.92
C ILE A 191 12.59 10.20 16.05
N ASP A 192 12.20 11.42 15.71
CA ASP A 192 11.85 12.46 16.69
C ASP A 192 10.60 12.10 17.50
N SER A 193 9.58 11.53 16.86
CA SER A 193 8.33 11.11 17.52
C SER A 193 8.48 9.85 18.37
N ASN A 194 9.61 9.13 18.26
CA ASN A 194 9.84 7.85 18.95
C ASN A 194 11.17 7.80 19.72
N ARG A 195 11.69 8.95 20.20
CA ARG A 195 12.93 9.02 20.98
C ARG A 195 12.92 8.10 22.22
N GLY A 196 11.74 7.89 22.83
CA GLY A 196 11.57 7.06 24.01
C GLY A 196 11.61 5.56 23.71
N SER A 197 11.19 5.13 22.52
CA SER A 197 10.94 3.71 22.19
C SER A 197 11.85 3.13 21.10
N LEU A 198 12.27 3.92 20.12
CA LEU A 198 13.05 3.45 18.97
C LEU A 198 14.45 3.03 19.43
N ARG A 199 14.88 1.83 19.08
CA ARG A 199 16.21 1.29 19.43
C ARG A 199 16.97 0.70 18.26
N LEU A 200 16.29 0.39 17.17
CA LEU A 200 16.87 -0.32 16.05
C LEU A 200 16.34 0.23 14.72
N ILE A 201 17.22 0.43 13.75
CA ILE A 201 16.88 0.64 12.35
C ILE A 201 17.38 -0.55 11.56
N ILE A 202 16.53 -1.10 10.70
CA ILE A 202 16.82 -2.23 9.83
C ILE A 202 16.74 -1.77 8.37
N CYS A 203 17.88 -1.73 7.70
CA CYS A 203 17.97 -1.47 6.26
C CYS A 203 17.89 -2.79 5.47
N ILE A 204 16.97 -2.87 4.51
CA ILE A 204 16.81 -4.02 3.61
C ILE A 204 17.31 -3.66 2.21
N GLY A 205 18.52 -4.12 1.87
CA GLY A 205 19.17 -3.85 0.57
C GLY A 205 20.04 -2.58 0.56
N GLY A 206 20.64 -2.30 -0.61
CA GLY A 206 21.51 -1.14 -0.84
C GLY A 206 20.76 0.17 -0.72
N ALA A 207 19.62 0.30 -1.42
CA ALA A 207 18.76 1.49 -1.40
C ALA A 207 18.43 1.99 0.00
N ALA A 208 18.06 1.07 0.89
CA ALA A 208 17.73 1.40 2.26
C ALA A 208 18.94 1.86 3.08
N ALA A 209 20.11 1.29 2.83
CA ALA A 209 21.36 1.68 3.48
C ALA A 209 21.83 3.05 2.99
N ASP A 210 21.78 3.29 1.69
CA ASP A 210 22.16 4.56 1.07
C ASP A 210 21.19 5.68 1.49
N SER A 211 19.90 5.37 1.59
CA SER A 211 18.88 6.30 2.11
C SER A 211 19.11 6.69 3.57
N LEU A 212 19.50 5.73 4.42
CA LEU A 212 19.83 6.05 5.81
C LEU A 212 21.15 6.82 5.90
N ALA A 213 22.12 6.50 5.05
CA ALA A 213 23.40 7.22 5.00
C ALA A 213 23.21 8.69 4.61
N THR A 214 22.40 8.96 3.59
CA THR A 214 22.08 10.34 3.15
C THR A 214 21.33 11.10 4.24
N TYR A 215 20.39 10.47 4.94
CA TYR A 215 19.76 11.06 6.14
C TYR A 215 20.79 11.43 7.22
N ILE A 216 21.64 10.48 7.64
CA ILE A 216 22.68 10.71 8.66
C ILE A 216 23.58 11.89 8.27
N LYS A 217 24.06 11.92 7.02
CA LYS A 217 24.90 13.01 6.50
C LYS A 217 24.18 14.36 6.53
N SER A 218 22.90 14.41 6.15
CA SER A 218 22.07 15.63 6.19
C SER A 218 21.79 16.16 7.60
N ARG A 219 22.21 15.43 8.63
CA ARG A 219 22.08 15.78 10.06
C ARG A 219 23.44 15.86 10.76
N GLY A 220 24.51 16.06 9.97
CA GLY A 220 25.87 16.28 10.47
C GLY A 220 26.59 15.01 10.95
N GLY A 221 26.01 13.83 10.74
CA GLY A 221 26.70 12.56 10.98
C GLY A 221 27.59 12.14 9.82
N GLU A 222 28.38 11.10 10.03
CA GLU A 222 29.26 10.51 9.04
C GLU A 222 28.69 9.17 8.56
N ALA A 223 28.73 8.93 7.25
CA ALA A 223 28.41 7.64 6.65
C ALA A 223 29.44 7.32 5.57
N PRO A 224 30.41 6.42 5.85
CA PRO A 224 31.48 6.11 4.92
C PRO A 224 30.93 5.37 3.69
N THR A 225 31.56 5.59 2.56
CA THR A 225 31.33 4.84 1.32
C THR A 225 32.23 3.59 1.27
N TRP A 226 31.89 2.60 0.43
CA TRP A 226 32.77 1.43 0.24
C TRP A 226 34.09 1.78 -0.46
N VAL A 227 34.11 2.91 -1.16
CA VAL A 227 35.26 3.50 -1.86
C VAL A 227 35.56 4.85 -1.22
N THR A 228 36.83 5.15 -1.02
CA THR A 228 37.33 6.39 -0.41
C THR A 228 37.92 7.29 -1.48
N GLU A 229 38.11 8.57 -1.20
CA GLU A 229 38.80 9.47 -2.14
C GLU A 229 40.21 9.00 -2.46
N GLU A 230 40.91 8.37 -1.51
CA GLU A 230 42.27 7.83 -1.70
C GLU A 230 42.36 6.68 -2.73
N ASN A 231 41.25 6.02 -3.05
CA ASN A 231 41.25 4.86 -3.96
C ASN A 231 40.24 4.98 -5.10
N VAL A 232 39.63 6.16 -5.29
CA VAL A 232 38.65 6.42 -6.35
C VAL A 232 39.28 6.37 -7.74
N ASP A 233 40.57 6.69 -7.85
CA ASP A 233 41.38 6.60 -9.07
C ASP A 233 41.51 5.17 -9.62
N GLN A 234 41.28 4.17 -8.78
CA GLN A 234 41.25 2.76 -9.15
C GLN A 234 39.95 2.37 -9.89
N TYR A 235 38.96 3.27 -9.91
CA TYR A 235 37.65 3.05 -10.50
C TYR A 235 37.45 3.97 -11.69
N GLN A 236 36.83 3.46 -12.74
CA GLN A 236 36.49 4.22 -13.94
C GLN A 236 35.16 3.70 -14.49
N LEU A 237 34.14 4.57 -14.51
CA LEU A 237 32.87 4.23 -15.12
C LEU A 237 33.01 4.16 -16.64
N VAL A 238 32.26 3.25 -17.24
CA VAL A 238 32.16 3.13 -18.69
C VAL A 238 30.71 3.36 -19.10
N LEU A 239 30.50 3.80 -20.34
CA LEU A 239 29.17 3.83 -20.92
C LEU A 239 28.69 2.38 -21.08
N TYR A 240 27.46 2.12 -20.63
CA TYR A 240 26.86 0.79 -20.71
C TYR A 240 25.39 0.90 -21.12
N GLU A 241 24.86 -0.20 -21.64
CA GLU A 241 23.47 -0.34 -22.03
C GLU A 241 22.85 -1.54 -21.31
N GLY A 242 21.58 -1.44 -20.94
CA GLY A 242 20.81 -2.52 -20.31
C GLY A 242 19.83 -3.16 -21.27
N LYS A 243 19.90 -4.49 -21.44
CA LYS A 243 18.85 -5.27 -22.11
C LYS A 243 18.06 -6.10 -21.12
N ARG A 244 16.73 -6.14 -21.31
CA ARG A 244 15.85 -6.94 -20.47
C ARG A 244 16.07 -8.42 -20.73
N SER A 245 16.29 -9.19 -19.68
CA SER A 245 16.33 -10.66 -19.70
C SER A 245 14.99 -11.24 -19.21
N GLU A 246 14.91 -12.54 -18.95
CA GLU A 246 13.69 -13.13 -18.40
C GLU A 246 13.33 -12.52 -17.02
N GLY A 247 12.07 -12.10 -16.88
CA GLY A 247 11.53 -11.51 -15.65
C GLY A 247 11.90 -10.03 -15.44
N ASN A 248 12.32 -9.71 -14.20
CA ASN A 248 12.73 -8.36 -13.75
C ASN A 248 14.25 -8.17 -13.74
N ARG A 249 14.99 -9.04 -14.44
CA ARG A 249 16.45 -8.96 -14.56
C ARG A 249 16.82 -8.21 -15.84
N SER A 250 17.76 -7.30 -15.74
CA SER A 250 18.43 -6.69 -16.88
C SER A 250 19.89 -7.12 -16.87
N VAL A 251 20.43 -7.36 -18.06
CA VAL A 251 21.86 -7.58 -18.29
C VAL A 251 22.44 -6.29 -18.83
N PHE A 252 23.58 -5.88 -18.30
CA PHE A 252 24.21 -4.62 -18.65
C PHE A 252 25.59 -4.87 -19.25
N TYR A 253 25.84 -4.33 -20.44
CA TYR A 253 27.08 -4.52 -21.19
C TYR A 253 27.70 -3.18 -21.58
N PRO A 254 29.04 -3.10 -21.67
CA PRO A 254 29.72 -1.88 -22.07
C PRO A 254 29.54 -1.63 -23.56
N VAL A 255 29.55 -0.36 -23.95
CA VAL A 255 29.41 0.05 -25.36
C VAL A 255 30.61 0.86 -25.87
N ASP A 256 30.80 0.86 -27.17
CA ASP A 256 31.82 1.64 -27.87
C ASP A 256 31.31 3.04 -28.26
N GLU A 257 32.10 3.80 -29.02
CA GLU A 257 31.73 5.16 -29.43
C GLU A 257 30.49 5.22 -30.35
N ARG A 258 30.15 4.10 -31.01
CA ARG A 258 28.97 3.95 -31.86
C ARG A 258 27.74 3.48 -31.08
N GLY A 259 27.94 3.07 -29.83
CA GLY A 259 26.89 2.49 -28.97
C GLY A 259 26.74 0.98 -29.17
N ASP A 260 27.70 0.32 -29.83
CA ASP A 260 27.65 -1.12 -30.09
C ASP A 260 28.20 -1.90 -28.87
N ASN A 261 27.65 -3.10 -28.62
CA ASN A 261 28.07 -3.94 -27.50
C ASN A 261 29.51 -4.44 -27.70
N VAL A 262 30.42 -3.98 -26.85
CA VAL A 262 31.87 -4.25 -26.94
C VAL A 262 32.23 -5.73 -26.70
N LEU A 263 31.34 -6.50 -26.07
CA LEU A 263 31.57 -7.92 -25.78
C LEU A 263 31.31 -8.85 -26.96
N LEU A 264 30.58 -8.36 -27.98
CA LEU A 264 30.24 -9.13 -29.16
C LEU A 264 31.34 -9.04 -30.22
N GLU A 265 31.57 -10.15 -30.90
CA GLU A 265 32.31 -10.13 -32.16
C GLU A 265 31.42 -9.61 -33.31
N GLU A 266 32.04 -9.25 -34.43
CA GLU A 266 31.33 -8.82 -35.64
C GLU A 266 30.30 -9.90 -36.05
N ASP A 267 29.06 -9.49 -36.32
CA ASP A 267 27.89 -10.33 -36.63
C ASP A 267 27.36 -11.26 -35.50
N GLU A 268 27.99 -11.28 -34.32
CA GLU A 268 27.50 -12.08 -33.19
C GLU A 268 26.20 -11.52 -32.63
N ARG A 269 25.22 -12.40 -32.38
CA ARG A 269 23.94 -12.02 -31.77
C ARG A 269 23.89 -12.41 -30.31
N PHE A 270 23.48 -11.48 -29.46
CA PHE A 270 23.28 -11.69 -28.03
C PHE A 270 21.83 -12.02 -27.70
N ASN A 271 21.59 -13.17 -27.05
CA ASN A 271 20.31 -13.43 -26.40
C ASN A 271 20.41 -13.11 -24.89
N PRO A 272 19.81 -12.01 -24.41
CA PRO A 272 19.87 -11.61 -23.00
C PRO A 272 19.18 -12.61 -22.05
N ARG A 273 18.42 -13.58 -22.57
CA ARG A 273 17.79 -14.65 -21.79
C ARG A 273 18.73 -15.83 -21.51
N SER A 274 19.82 -15.96 -22.24
CA SER A 274 20.78 -17.06 -22.07
C SER A 274 21.82 -16.73 -21.01
N SER A 275 21.68 -17.32 -19.81
CA SER A 275 22.65 -17.13 -18.72
C SER A 275 24.05 -17.64 -19.07
N SER A 276 24.17 -18.76 -19.77
CA SER A 276 25.47 -19.29 -20.21
C SER A 276 26.14 -18.40 -21.26
N GLN A 277 25.38 -17.87 -22.23
CA GLN A 277 25.92 -16.91 -23.20
C GLN A 277 26.37 -15.62 -22.50
N TRP A 278 25.61 -15.16 -21.50
CA TRP A 278 25.99 -14.01 -20.70
C TRP A 278 27.30 -14.25 -19.93
N GLU A 279 27.46 -15.40 -19.28
CA GLU A 279 28.70 -15.77 -18.57
C GLU A 279 29.91 -15.83 -19.52
N GLU A 280 29.73 -16.35 -20.73
CA GLU A 280 30.77 -16.38 -21.76
C GLU A 280 31.19 -14.96 -22.18
N LEU A 281 30.24 -14.08 -22.48
CA LEU A 281 30.50 -12.70 -22.89
C LEU A 281 31.20 -11.89 -21.78
N VAL A 282 30.78 -12.07 -20.53
CA VAL A 282 31.44 -11.47 -19.37
C VAL A 282 32.91 -11.91 -19.28
N GLY A 283 33.22 -13.17 -19.62
CA GLY A 283 34.58 -13.71 -19.63
C GLY A 283 35.52 -13.06 -20.66
N ARG A 284 34.99 -12.55 -21.78
CA ARG A 284 35.77 -11.83 -22.82
C ARG A 284 36.13 -10.40 -22.42
N GLY A 285 35.48 -9.90 -21.38
CA GLY A 285 35.56 -8.53 -20.93
C GLY A 285 36.94 -7.92 -20.76
N PRO A 286 37.90 -8.59 -20.08
CA PRO A 286 39.22 -8.05 -19.83
C PRO A 286 39.99 -7.64 -21.10
N GLU A 287 39.79 -8.34 -22.23
CA GLU A 287 40.48 -8.08 -23.49
C GLU A 287 39.90 -6.90 -24.28
N LYS A 288 38.75 -6.36 -23.85
CA LYS A 288 37.99 -5.36 -24.61
C LYS A 288 37.97 -3.98 -23.94
N VAL A 289 38.69 -3.78 -22.83
CA VAL A 289 38.71 -2.54 -22.03
C VAL A 289 39.00 -1.30 -22.89
N ASP A 290 39.92 -1.40 -23.84
CA ASP A 290 40.32 -0.27 -24.69
C ASP A 290 39.26 0.16 -25.71
N LYS A 291 38.25 -0.68 -25.96
CA LYS A 291 37.13 -0.38 -26.86
C LYS A 291 35.96 0.30 -26.15
N MET A 292 35.96 0.31 -24.81
CA MET A 292 34.87 0.87 -24.02
C MET A 292 34.95 2.39 -23.96
N VAL A 293 33.80 3.05 -24.00
CA VAL A 293 33.75 4.50 -23.76
C VAL A 293 33.89 4.77 -22.26
N LYS A 294 35.03 5.33 -21.85
CA LYS A 294 35.29 5.73 -20.46
C LYS A 294 34.62 7.08 -20.20
N LEU A 295 33.86 7.17 -19.11
CA LEU A 295 33.23 8.43 -18.71
C LEU A 295 34.23 9.28 -17.91
N THR A 296 34.55 10.49 -18.37
CA THR A 296 35.53 11.36 -17.71
C THR A 296 34.91 12.49 -16.90
N ASN A 297 33.58 12.53 -16.83
CA ASN A 297 32.84 13.57 -16.12
C ASN A 297 32.88 13.37 -14.60
N GLY A 298 32.37 14.37 -13.86
CA GLY A 298 32.29 14.35 -12.40
C GLY A 298 33.57 14.82 -11.70
N PRO A 299 33.52 15.08 -10.39
CA PRO A 299 34.62 15.70 -9.65
C PRO A 299 35.91 14.86 -9.58
N TYR A 300 35.82 13.55 -9.84
CA TYR A 300 36.95 12.62 -9.78
C TYR A 300 37.56 12.31 -11.16
N GLY A 301 37.00 12.85 -12.25
CA GLY A 301 37.48 12.60 -13.62
C GLY A 301 37.26 11.17 -14.14
N ASN A 302 36.45 10.36 -13.46
CA ASN A 302 36.27 8.93 -13.73
C ASN A 302 34.79 8.53 -13.94
N GLY A 303 33.92 9.53 -14.14
CA GLY A 303 32.50 9.35 -14.41
C GLY A 303 31.61 9.36 -13.17
N LEU A 304 32.19 9.24 -11.96
CA LEU A 304 31.42 9.33 -10.72
C LEU A 304 31.08 10.78 -10.40
N LEU A 305 29.80 11.07 -10.21
CA LEU A 305 29.30 12.29 -9.58
C LEU A 305 29.59 12.28 -8.08
N HIS A 306 29.48 11.11 -7.44
CA HIS A 306 29.69 10.95 -6.01
C HIS A 306 30.07 9.50 -5.66
N LEU A 307 30.95 9.30 -4.66
CA LEU A 307 31.41 7.97 -4.24
C LEU A 307 30.28 7.03 -3.80
N GLY A 308 29.18 7.62 -3.30
CA GLY A 308 27.94 6.92 -2.93
C GLY A 308 27.28 6.17 -4.09
N GLN A 309 27.64 6.44 -5.35
CA GLN A 309 27.21 5.61 -6.48
C GLN A 309 27.70 4.16 -6.38
N LEU A 310 28.78 3.92 -5.65
CA LEU A 310 29.33 2.59 -5.36
C LEU A 310 28.84 2.04 -4.02
N GLY A 311 27.87 2.72 -3.39
CA GLY A 311 27.18 2.35 -2.16
C GLY A 311 27.85 2.84 -0.88
N TYR A 312 27.04 2.93 0.17
CA TYR A 312 27.48 3.29 1.52
C TYR A 312 27.73 2.07 2.42
N ASN A 313 28.76 2.16 3.26
CA ASN A 313 28.99 1.26 4.38
C ASN A 313 28.25 1.77 5.61
N ILE A 314 26.94 1.52 5.66
CA ILE A 314 26.08 2.00 6.76
C ILE A 314 26.48 1.42 8.13
N ARG A 315 27.26 0.33 8.18
CA ARG A 315 27.77 -0.26 9.43
C ARG A 315 28.82 0.61 10.09
N GLY A 316 29.57 1.37 9.29
CA GLY A 316 30.54 2.34 9.75
C GLY A 316 29.94 3.72 10.03
N ALA A 317 28.66 3.94 9.73
CA ALA A 317 28.03 5.24 9.94
C ALA A 317 27.99 5.60 11.43
N THR A 318 28.25 6.86 11.76
CA THR A 318 28.27 7.32 13.14
C THR A 318 27.82 8.77 13.25
N ALA A 319 27.20 9.10 14.37
CA ALA A 319 26.90 10.48 14.76
C ALA A 319 27.76 10.94 15.95
N GLY A 320 28.85 10.21 16.22
CA GLY A 320 29.70 10.38 17.39
C GLY A 320 30.87 9.38 17.33
N GLN A 321 31.12 8.67 18.43
CA GLN A 321 32.27 7.77 18.53
C GLN A 321 31.96 6.29 18.27
N ILE A 322 30.68 5.92 18.19
CA ILE A 322 30.27 4.52 18.11
C ILE A 322 29.81 4.20 16.68
N PRO A 323 30.51 3.31 15.94
CA PRO A 323 30.06 2.86 14.62
C PRO A 323 28.71 2.15 14.68
N GLY A 324 27.85 2.44 13.71
CA GLY A 324 26.51 1.88 13.59
C GLY A 324 25.52 2.39 14.64
N SER A 325 25.81 3.53 15.29
CA SER A 325 24.94 4.18 16.28
C SER A 325 24.57 5.60 15.84
N LEU A 326 23.30 5.96 16.04
CA LEU A 326 22.80 7.34 15.85
C LEU A 326 22.85 8.17 17.14
N LYS A 327 23.44 7.65 18.23
CA LYS A 327 23.57 8.40 19.47
C LYS A 327 24.39 9.67 19.22
N GLY A 328 23.83 10.82 19.59
CA GLY A 328 24.43 12.13 19.35
C GLY A 328 23.97 12.84 18.08
N LEU A 329 23.31 12.14 17.14
CA LEU A 329 22.83 12.74 15.89
C LEU A 329 21.85 13.87 16.19
N GLU A 330 21.99 14.99 15.49
CA GLU A 330 21.06 16.11 15.61
C GLU A 330 19.74 15.79 14.90
N VAL A 331 18.64 15.84 15.64
CA VAL A 331 17.29 15.61 15.10
C VAL A 331 16.43 16.79 15.54
N LYS A 332 15.90 17.56 14.58
CA LYS A 332 15.14 18.80 14.83
C LYS A 332 15.77 19.69 15.92
N GLY A 333 17.07 20.01 15.77
CA GLY A 333 17.81 20.87 16.70
C GLY A 333 18.21 20.23 18.04
N ARG A 334 18.00 18.92 18.22
CA ARG A 334 18.29 18.22 19.49
C ARG A 334 19.03 16.91 19.26
N ALA A 335 20.21 16.79 19.88
CA ALA A 335 21.00 15.57 19.88
C ALA A 335 20.21 14.36 20.43
N LEU A 336 20.32 13.22 19.75
CA LEU A 336 19.71 11.97 20.21
C LEU A 336 20.44 11.41 21.43
N GLY A 337 19.76 11.35 22.56
CA GLY A 337 20.26 10.65 23.75
C GLY A 337 20.13 9.12 23.66
N ALA A 338 19.17 8.63 22.89
CA ALA A 338 18.93 7.20 22.71
C ALA A 338 20.00 6.59 21.81
N ASP A 339 20.50 5.41 22.19
CA ASP A 339 21.38 4.62 21.34
C ASP A 339 20.55 3.78 20.36
N ILE A 340 20.32 4.33 19.17
CA ILE A 340 19.62 3.66 18.06
C ILE A 340 20.68 2.99 17.20
N ARG A 341 20.62 1.66 17.09
CA ARG A 341 21.59 0.85 16.34
C ARG A 341 21.08 0.48 14.95
N ILE A 342 22.00 0.20 14.03
CA ILE A 342 21.69 -0.10 12.63
C ILE A 342 22.06 -1.54 12.28
N LEU A 343 21.10 -2.27 11.69
CA LEU A 343 21.34 -3.52 10.99
C LEU A 343 21.10 -3.35 9.49
N GLN A 344 21.84 -4.11 8.69
CA GLN A 344 21.70 -4.09 7.23
C GLN A 344 21.60 -5.51 6.71
N PHE A 345 20.42 -5.89 6.23
CA PHE A 345 20.18 -7.16 5.58
C PHE A 345 20.27 -7.00 4.07
N LYS A 346 20.78 -8.02 3.39
CA LYS A 346 20.67 -8.09 1.92
C LYS A 346 19.20 -8.28 1.52
N HIS A 347 18.81 -7.74 0.37
CA HIS A 347 17.44 -7.84 -0.11
C HIS A 347 17.04 -9.32 -0.31
N PRO A 348 15.91 -9.79 0.27
CA PRO A 348 15.51 -11.20 0.24
C PRO A 348 14.98 -11.69 -1.11
N GLY A 349 14.85 -10.81 -2.10
CA GLY A 349 14.54 -11.17 -3.50
C GLY A 349 15.67 -11.95 -4.20
N ALA A 350 16.89 -11.94 -3.66
CA ALA A 350 17.91 -12.89 -4.05
C ALA A 350 17.52 -14.27 -3.50
N MET A 351 16.99 -15.14 -4.35
CA MET A 351 16.72 -16.56 -4.05
C MET A 351 18.02 -17.31 -3.73
N SER A 352 18.63 -17.01 -2.58
CA SER A 352 19.80 -17.74 -2.09
C SER A 352 19.36 -18.66 -0.95
N SER A 353 19.74 -19.93 -1.04
CA SER A 353 19.71 -20.89 0.07
C SER A 353 20.38 -20.37 1.35
N ASP A 354 21.24 -19.36 1.22
CA ASP A 354 21.97 -18.72 2.33
C ASP A 354 21.22 -17.61 3.07
N LEU A 355 19.95 -17.35 2.75
CA LEU A 355 19.24 -16.20 3.32
C LEU A 355 19.13 -16.28 4.84
N GLU A 356 18.82 -17.46 5.39
CA GLU A 356 18.81 -17.69 6.84
C GLU A 356 20.19 -17.40 7.46
N ARG A 357 21.26 -17.93 6.86
CA ARG A 357 22.65 -17.70 7.31
C ARG A 357 22.99 -16.21 7.34
N ARG A 358 22.56 -15.45 6.34
CA ARG A 358 22.77 -13.99 6.28
C ARG A 358 21.99 -13.25 7.37
N PHE A 359 20.75 -13.64 7.63
CA PHE A 359 19.98 -13.06 8.74
C PHE A 359 20.61 -13.39 10.10
N ARG A 360 21.02 -14.65 10.31
CA ARG A 360 21.75 -15.08 11.52
C ARG A 360 23.01 -14.23 11.73
N SER A 361 23.82 -14.04 10.69
CA SER A 361 25.04 -13.23 10.75
C SER A 361 24.78 -11.78 11.15
N GLU A 362 23.68 -11.16 10.71
CA GLU A 362 23.33 -9.81 11.16
C GLU A 362 22.79 -9.80 12.59
N PHE A 363 22.02 -10.80 13.00
CA PHE A 363 21.57 -10.92 14.38
C PHE A 363 22.72 -11.14 15.35
N ASP A 364 23.77 -11.85 14.96
CA ASP A 364 24.98 -12.01 15.80
C ASP A 364 25.63 -10.67 16.13
N ARG A 365 25.50 -9.64 15.28
CA ARG A 365 25.98 -8.28 15.58
C ARG A 365 25.22 -7.61 16.74
N LEU A 366 24.00 -8.06 17.04
CA LEU A 366 23.29 -7.57 18.23
C LEU A 366 24.02 -7.97 19.51
N LYS A 367 24.76 -9.08 19.53
CA LYS A 367 25.57 -9.48 20.69
C LYS A 367 26.64 -8.43 20.98
N SER A 368 27.39 -7.98 19.96
CA SER A 368 28.38 -6.92 20.14
C SER A 368 27.75 -5.60 20.58
N PHE A 369 26.53 -5.28 20.16
CA PHE A 369 25.85 -4.08 20.66
C PHE A 369 25.54 -4.19 22.16
N LEU A 370 25.12 -5.37 22.64
CA LEU A 370 24.88 -5.60 24.06
C LEU A 370 26.16 -5.48 24.88
N ASP A 371 27.29 -5.97 24.36
CA ASP A 371 28.60 -5.84 24.99
C ASP A 371 29.01 -4.36 25.17
N ASP A 372 28.61 -3.49 24.23
CA ASP A 372 28.76 -2.03 24.29
C ASP A 372 27.72 -1.33 25.20
N GLY A 373 26.86 -2.09 25.88
CA GLY A 373 25.82 -1.57 26.78
C GLY A 373 24.51 -1.16 26.11
N TRP A 374 24.32 -1.44 24.82
CA TRP A 374 23.02 -1.30 24.16
C TRP A 374 21.98 -2.24 24.78
N ARG A 375 20.69 -1.93 24.59
CA ARG A 375 19.60 -2.77 25.07
C ARG A 375 18.62 -3.04 23.94
N TYR A 376 18.15 -4.29 23.88
CA TYR A 376 17.07 -4.66 22.99
C TYR A 376 15.86 -3.72 23.12
N PRO A 377 15.09 -3.54 22.03
CA PRO A 377 13.76 -3.01 22.15
C PRO A 377 12.95 -3.88 23.14
N ILE A 378 12.14 -3.23 23.98
CA ILE A 378 11.22 -3.94 24.88
C ILE A 378 10.28 -4.79 24.02
N PRO A 379 10.12 -6.10 24.26
CA PRO A 379 9.21 -6.92 23.48
C PRO A 379 7.78 -6.36 23.45
N ASP A 380 7.07 -6.61 22.37
CA ASP A 380 5.65 -6.31 22.29
C ASP A 380 4.86 -7.20 23.25
N ARG A 381 3.65 -6.75 23.60
CA ARG A 381 2.82 -7.46 24.57
C ARG A 381 2.57 -8.90 24.09
N GLY A 382 2.88 -9.87 24.95
CA GLY A 382 2.71 -11.30 24.63
C GLY A 382 3.82 -11.88 23.74
N MET A 383 4.81 -11.08 23.34
CA MET A 383 5.98 -11.54 22.60
C MET A 383 7.15 -11.80 23.55
N VAL A 384 8.03 -12.72 23.15
CA VAL A 384 9.31 -12.99 23.82
C VAL A 384 10.42 -12.64 22.85
N ASN A 385 11.49 -12.02 23.33
CA ASN A 385 12.72 -11.88 22.56
C ASN A 385 13.48 -13.20 22.60
N ARG A 386 13.30 -14.01 21.55
CA ARG A 386 13.87 -15.35 21.43
C ARG A 386 15.39 -15.31 21.31
N GLN A 387 15.92 -14.26 20.68
CA GLN A 387 17.37 -14.07 20.62
C GLN A 387 17.98 -13.84 22.01
N ALA A 388 17.35 -12.98 22.83
CA ALA A 388 17.78 -12.74 24.21
C ALA A 388 17.64 -14.01 25.09
N ALA A 389 16.73 -14.92 24.73
CA ALA A 389 16.59 -16.24 25.35
C ALA A 389 17.63 -17.27 24.85
N GLY A 390 18.52 -16.89 23.92
CA GLY A 390 19.55 -17.77 23.36
C GLY A 390 19.04 -18.78 22.33
N GLU A 391 17.82 -18.61 21.82
CA GLU A 391 17.29 -19.46 20.76
C GLU A 391 17.95 -19.12 19.42
N GLU A 392 18.00 -20.08 18.49
CA GLU A 392 18.47 -19.82 17.14
C GLU A 392 17.38 -19.18 16.26
N PHE A 393 17.82 -18.31 15.34
CA PHE A 393 16.92 -17.76 14.33
C PHE A 393 16.57 -18.83 13.30
N TYR A 394 15.28 -19.16 13.20
CA TYR A 394 14.75 -20.01 12.14
C TYR A 394 14.00 -19.15 11.12
N TYR A 395 14.40 -19.28 9.86
CA TYR A 395 13.81 -18.50 8.80
C TYR A 395 12.48 -19.09 8.35
N ASN A 396 11.37 -18.47 8.75
CA ASN A 396 10.03 -18.83 8.29
C ASN A 396 9.48 -17.76 7.33
N ALA A 397 9.27 -18.12 6.07
CA ALA A 397 8.73 -17.21 5.06
C ALA A 397 7.21 -16.99 5.15
N LYS A 398 6.52 -17.61 6.13
CA LYS A 398 5.05 -17.64 6.21
C LYS A 398 4.39 -16.93 7.42
N PRO A 399 5.01 -16.07 8.25
CA PRO A 399 4.21 -15.41 9.28
C PRO A 399 3.20 -14.46 8.63
N PRO A 400 1.96 -14.39 9.14
CA PRO A 400 0.97 -13.45 8.62
C PRO A 400 1.41 -12.02 8.92
N ILE A 401 1.15 -11.12 7.98
CA ILE A 401 1.28 -9.68 8.23
C ILE A 401 0.18 -9.28 9.24
N PRO A 402 0.47 -8.45 10.25
CA PRO A 402 -0.55 -8.03 11.20
C PRO A 402 -1.67 -7.23 10.51
N GLU A 403 -2.93 -7.68 10.65
CA GLU A 403 -4.10 -6.95 10.12
C GLU A 403 -4.21 -5.53 10.68
N LYS A 404 -3.68 -5.32 11.88
CA LYS A 404 -3.68 -4.03 12.56
C LYS A 404 -2.86 -2.94 11.87
N ASP A 405 -2.06 -3.32 10.88
CA ASP A 405 -1.30 -2.40 10.04
C ASP A 405 -2.13 -1.86 8.86
N PHE A 406 -3.41 -2.27 8.77
CA PHE A 406 -4.34 -1.91 7.71
C PHE A 406 -5.66 -1.39 8.29
N PRO A 407 -6.39 -0.52 7.56
CA PRO A 407 -7.72 -0.09 7.97
C PRO A 407 -8.68 -1.26 8.18
N LEU A 408 -9.58 -1.15 9.16
CA LEU A 408 -10.57 -2.20 9.42
C LEU A 408 -11.46 -2.39 8.19
N GLY A 409 -11.61 -3.64 7.74
CA GLY A 409 -12.41 -3.99 6.56
C GLY A 409 -11.61 -4.08 5.27
N LYS A 410 -10.28 -3.90 5.31
CA LYS A 410 -9.41 -4.19 4.16
C LYS A 410 -9.43 -5.71 3.91
N SER A 411 -9.59 -6.12 2.65
CA SER A 411 -9.66 -7.54 2.31
C SER A 411 -8.36 -8.27 2.67
N LYS A 412 -8.47 -9.50 3.18
CA LYS A 412 -7.29 -10.35 3.44
C LYS A 412 -6.57 -10.76 2.16
N ALA A 413 -7.22 -10.63 1.00
CA ALA A 413 -6.63 -10.85 -0.32
C ALA A 413 -5.43 -9.92 -0.61
N VAL A 414 -5.40 -8.74 0.00
CA VAL A 414 -4.30 -7.77 -0.11
C VAL A 414 -3.44 -7.69 1.15
N ILE A 415 -3.82 -8.36 2.25
CA ILE A 415 -3.03 -8.48 3.48
C ILE A 415 -2.29 -9.83 3.46
N VAL A 416 -1.42 -10.01 2.48
CA VAL A 416 -0.77 -11.31 2.25
C VAL A 416 0.73 -11.25 2.49
N ASN A 417 1.29 -12.34 2.98
CA ASN A 417 2.72 -12.53 3.19
C ASN A 417 3.42 -13.22 2.01
N LYS A 418 2.70 -13.38 0.88
CA LYS A 418 3.19 -13.97 -0.37
C LYS A 418 2.98 -12.99 -1.52
N SER A 419 3.80 -13.10 -2.56
CA SER A 419 3.59 -12.33 -3.80
C SER A 419 2.46 -12.97 -4.61
N LEU A 420 1.22 -12.55 -4.33
CA LEU A 420 -0.03 -13.02 -4.96
C LEU A 420 -0.70 -11.91 -5.78
N ALA A 421 0.11 -11.03 -6.36
CA ALA A 421 -0.36 -9.98 -7.25
C ALA A 421 0.44 -9.96 -8.55
N GLN A 422 -0.24 -9.57 -9.61
CA GLN A 422 0.30 -9.39 -10.95
C GLN A 422 -0.16 -8.05 -11.50
N ARG A 423 0.55 -7.58 -12.53
CA ARG A 423 0.20 -6.38 -13.27
C ARG A 423 -0.06 -6.78 -14.72
N PRO A 424 -1.32 -7.12 -15.09
CA PRO A 424 -1.66 -7.47 -16.47
C PRO A 424 -1.47 -6.30 -17.45
N ASP A 425 -1.57 -5.07 -16.94
CA ASP A 425 -1.49 -3.82 -17.69
C ASP A 425 -1.01 -2.68 -16.77
N LYS A 426 -0.51 -1.55 -17.33
CA LYS A 426 -0.06 -0.37 -16.58
C LYS A 426 -1.12 0.17 -15.61
N GLN A 427 -2.41 0.07 -15.97
CA GLN A 427 -3.56 0.53 -15.19
C GLN A 427 -4.15 -0.51 -14.26
N ILE A 428 -3.76 -1.80 -14.34
CA ILE A 428 -4.44 -2.89 -13.62
C ILE A 428 -3.46 -3.63 -12.70
N ILE A 429 -3.83 -3.76 -11.42
CA ILE A 429 -3.23 -4.75 -10.53
C ILE A 429 -4.27 -5.83 -10.26
N SER A 430 -3.92 -7.08 -10.57
CA SER A 430 -4.69 -8.26 -10.17
C SER A 430 -4.05 -8.90 -8.94
N PHE A 431 -4.85 -9.45 -8.04
CA PHE A 431 -4.39 -10.25 -6.90
C PHE A 431 -5.39 -11.35 -6.55
N GLY A 432 -4.97 -12.23 -5.64
CA GLY A 432 -5.66 -13.48 -5.31
C GLY A 432 -4.82 -14.72 -5.62
N GLY A 433 -3.79 -14.55 -6.47
CA GLY A 433 -2.78 -15.56 -6.75
C GLY A 433 -1.80 -15.15 -7.86
N ARG A 434 -1.21 -16.14 -8.55
CA ARG A 434 -0.18 -15.95 -9.59
C ARG A 434 -0.63 -16.36 -10.99
N SER A 435 -1.86 -16.80 -11.16
CA SER A 435 -2.44 -17.07 -12.48
C SER A 435 -2.85 -15.77 -13.14
N ARG A 436 -2.78 -15.72 -14.47
CA ARG A 436 -3.25 -14.56 -15.23
C ARG A 436 -4.78 -14.49 -15.15
N ALA A 437 -5.30 -13.50 -14.43
CA ALA A 437 -6.74 -13.25 -14.36
C ALA A 437 -7.25 -12.57 -15.63
N TYR A 438 -8.47 -12.92 -16.03
CA TYR A 438 -9.23 -12.23 -17.07
C TYR A 438 -10.35 -11.43 -16.42
N PHE A 439 -10.56 -10.21 -16.92
CA PHE A 439 -11.62 -9.31 -16.46
C PHE A 439 -12.53 -8.96 -17.63
N SER A 440 -13.82 -8.79 -17.35
CA SER A 440 -14.80 -8.39 -18.37
C SER A 440 -14.33 -7.14 -19.12
N SER A 441 -14.43 -7.16 -20.46
CA SER A 441 -14.08 -6.00 -21.29
C SER A 441 -14.97 -4.79 -21.00
N SER A 442 -16.25 -4.99 -20.65
CA SER A 442 -17.15 -3.90 -20.28
C SER A 442 -16.76 -3.27 -18.95
N ASP A 443 -16.38 -4.08 -17.95
CA ASP A 443 -15.93 -3.57 -16.65
C ASP A 443 -14.61 -2.82 -16.75
N ARG A 444 -13.68 -3.32 -17.57
CA ARG A 444 -12.43 -2.61 -17.87
C ARG A 444 -12.70 -1.28 -18.57
N ALA A 445 -13.52 -1.27 -19.62
CA ALA A 445 -13.84 -0.06 -20.36
C ALA A 445 -14.54 1.00 -19.48
N ARG A 446 -15.49 0.57 -18.64
CA ARG A 446 -16.14 1.45 -17.66
C ARG A 446 -15.15 2.00 -16.63
N SER A 447 -14.28 1.13 -16.10
CA SER A 447 -13.28 1.53 -15.11
C SER A 447 -12.27 2.51 -15.69
N LYS A 448 -11.87 2.29 -16.94
CA LYS A 448 -10.93 3.14 -17.67
C LYS A 448 -11.47 4.55 -17.91
N ARG A 449 -12.74 4.65 -18.34
CA ARG A 449 -13.39 5.92 -18.70
C ARG A 449 -13.95 6.73 -17.53
N GLY A 450 -13.86 6.24 -16.29
CA GLY A 450 -14.41 6.98 -15.15
C GLY A 450 -13.66 8.30 -14.95
N LEU A 451 -14.40 9.41 -15.02
CA LEU A 451 -13.88 10.77 -14.84
C LEU A 451 -13.88 11.17 -13.37
N PRO A 452 -13.03 12.13 -12.95
CA PRO A 452 -13.10 12.67 -11.60
C PRO A 452 -14.42 13.43 -11.42
N SER A 453 -15.08 13.25 -10.27
CA SER A 453 -16.17 14.13 -9.83
C SER A 453 -15.68 15.58 -9.69
N GLU A 454 -16.61 16.53 -9.79
CA GLU A 454 -16.31 17.97 -9.74
C GLU A 454 -15.46 18.36 -8.51
N GLY A 455 -14.50 19.26 -8.69
CA GLY A 455 -13.58 19.70 -7.64
C GLY A 455 -12.36 18.79 -7.41
N VAL A 456 -12.22 17.69 -8.15
CA VAL A 456 -11.06 16.77 -8.12
C VAL A 456 -10.07 17.03 -9.27
N GLU A 457 -10.31 18.07 -10.07
CA GLU A 457 -9.54 18.36 -11.29
C GLU A 457 -8.11 18.87 -11.05
N HIS A 458 -7.81 19.35 -9.84
CA HIS A 458 -6.51 19.96 -9.50
C HIS A 458 -5.47 18.99 -8.91
N PHE A 459 -5.77 17.70 -8.83
CA PHE A 459 -4.92 16.77 -8.08
C PHE A 459 -3.98 15.98 -8.99
N VAL A 460 -2.73 15.86 -8.56
CA VAL A 460 -1.86 14.76 -8.98
C VAL A 460 -2.56 13.47 -8.55
N GLY A 461 -3.24 12.77 -9.48
CA GLY A 461 -4.11 11.61 -9.18
C GLY A 461 -3.46 10.45 -8.42
N THR A 462 -2.14 10.53 -8.21
CA THR A 462 -1.29 9.57 -7.50
C THR A 462 -1.05 9.93 -6.02
N GLN A 463 -1.44 11.13 -5.58
CA GLN A 463 -1.39 11.53 -4.18
C GLN A 463 -2.71 11.25 -3.46
N PRO A 464 -2.70 11.03 -2.14
CA PRO A 464 -3.93 10.99 -1.35
C PRO A 464 -4.64 12.34 -1.44
N TRP A 465 -5.93 12.32 -1.77
CA TRP A 465 -6.74 13.53 -1.86
C TRP A 465 -7.00 14.13 -0.47
N ASN A 466 -6.95 15.46 -0.36
CA ASN A 466 -7.45 16.23 0.77
C ASN A 466 -8.34 17.39 0.26
N PRO A 467 -9.68 17.35 0.42
CA PRO A 467 -10.62 18.33 -0.13
C PRO A 467 -10.41 19.77 0.35
N ALA A 468 -9.69 19.97 1.46
CA ALA A 468 -9.36 21.30 1.93
C ALA A 468 -7.98 21.31 2.62
N PRO A 469 -7.12 22.31 2.35
CA PRO A 469 -5.87 22.52 3.09
C PRO A 469 -6.07 22.67 4.61
N THR A 470 -7.31 22.93 5.06
CA THR A 470 -7.66 23.24 6.45
C THR A 470 -8.32 22.09 7.22
N SER A 471 -8.80 21.03 6.55
CA SER A 471 -9.38 19.86 7.24
C SER A 471 -8.52 18.63 6.98
N LEU A 472 -7.72 18.24 7.99
CA LEU A 472 -6.99 16.96 8.02
C LEU A 472 -7.96 15.76 8.22
N GLY A 473 -9.21 15.89 7.78
CA GLY A 473 -10.32 15.00 8.08
C GLY A 473 -10.32 13.77 7.18
N PHE A 474 -10.18 12.60 7.77
CA PHE A 474 -10.32 11.32 7.09
C PHE A 474 -10.95 10.27 8.03
N ASP A 475 -11.37 9.13 7.49
CA ASP A 475 -11.97 8.07 8.28
C ASP A 475 -10.92 7.30 9.10
N ARG A 476 -10.91 7.57 10.41
CA ARG A 476 -10.04 6.90 11.39
C ARG A 476 -10.52 5.51 11.82
N GLY A 477 -11.55 4.98 11.17
CA GLY A 477 -12.25 3.76 11.49
C GLY A 477 -13.24 3.89 12.64
N PRO A 478 -13.94 2.81 12.99
CA PRO A 478 -15.19 2.90 13.73
C PRO A 478 -15.00 2.94 15.26
N GLY A 479 -13.77 3.02 15.75
CA GLY A 479 -13.47 2.88 17.17
C GLY A 479 -13.54 1.44 17.68
N LYS A 480 -13.07 1.24 18.91
CA LYS A 480 -12.77 -0.10 19.47
C LYS A 480 -14.01 -0.99 19.61
N GLU A 481 -15.13 -0.43 20.07
CA GLU A 481 -16.33 -1.24 20.30
C GLU A 481 -16.96 -1.74 19.01
N TRP A 482 -17.04 -0.88 18.00
CA TRP A 482 -17.53 -1.26 16.68
C TRP A 482 -16.55 -2.20 15.98
N ALA A 483 -15.24 -1.96 16.06
CA ALA A 483 -14.24 -2.88 15.50
C ALA A 483 -14.38 -4.30 16.07
N LYS A 484 -14.58 -4.42 17.40
CA LYS A 484 -14.86 -5.71 18.05
C LYS A 484 -16.15 -6.36 17.53
N LEU A 485 -17.19 -5.56 17.31
CA LEU A 485 -18.46 -6.05 16.79
C LEU A 485 -18.34 -6.51 15.33
N PHE A 486 -17.65 -5.74 14.48
CA PHE A 486 -17.43 -6.11 13.08
C PHE A 486 -16.57 -7.36 12.95
N LYS A 487 -15.43 -7.43 13.64
CA LYS A 487 -14.57 -8.63 13.66
C LYS A 487 -15.28 -9.86 14.23
N SER A 488 -16.37 -9.70 15.00
CA SER A 488 -17.08 -10.86 15.55
C SER A 488 -17.73 -11.74 14.47
N ILE A 489 -17.84 -11.27 13.23
CA ILE A 489 -18.31 -12.10 12.10
C ILE A 489 -17.37 -13.27 11.80
N GLU A 490 -16.09 -13.14 12.14
CA GLU A 490 -15.09 -14.19 11.91
C GLU A 490 -15.41 -15.48 12.68
N ASN A 491 -16.17 -15.38 13.78
CA ASN A 491 -16.66 -16.55 14.52
C ASN A 491 -17.69 -17.37 13.73
N ASP A 492 -18.29 -16.79 12.70
CA ASP A 492 -19.31 -17.43 11.87
C ASP A 492 -18.72 -17.93 10.53
N PHE A 493 -17.40 -17.82 10.30
CA PHE A 493 -16.77 -18.18 9.02
C PHE A 493 -16.96 -19.64 8.62
N ASP A 494 -16.89 -20.58 9.56
CA ASP A 494 -17.11 -22.01 9.28
C ASP A 494 -18.52 -22.30 8.72
N GLU A 495 -19.52 -21.51 9.12
CA GLU A 495 -20.88 -21.62 8.59
C GLU A 495 -21.03 -20.85 7.28
N ILE A 496 -20.46 -19.64 7.20
CA ILE A 496 -20.56 -18.75 6.03
C ILE A 496 -19.89 -19.38 4.81
N PHE A 497 -18.71 -19.97 4.99
CA PHE A 497 -17.94 -20.62 3.94
C PHE A 497 -18.17 -22.14 3.88
N ARG A 498 -19.23 -22.65 4.51
CA ARG A 498 -19.55 -24.07 4.42
C ARG A 498 -19.89 -24.44 2.96
N PRO A 499 -19.26 -25.48 2.40
CA PRO A 499 -19.64 -25.99 1.09
C PRO A 499 -21.10 -26.44 1.06
N LYS A 500 -21.78 -26.19 -0.06
CA LYS A 500 -23.14 -26.69 -0.33
C LYS A 500 -23.15 -28.21 -0.29
N GLU A 501 -24.31 -28.76 0.05
CA GLU A 501 -24.48 -30.21 0.13
C GLU A 501 -24.13 -30.88 -1.20
N GLY A 502 -23.29 -31.92 -1.14
CA GLY A 502 -22.83 -32.67 -2.32
C GLY A 502 -21.69 -32.02 -3.11
N MET A 503 -21.26 -30.80 -2.76
CA MET A 503 -20.15 -30.10 -3.42
C MET A 503 -18.85 -30.20 -2.63
N LYS A 504 -17.73 -30.21 -3.34
CA LYS A 504 -16.37 -30.24 -2.78
C LYS A 504 -15.70 -28.88 -2.93
N PHE A 505 -15.08 -28.42 -1.85
CA PHE A 505 -14.26 -27.20 -1.82
C PHE A 505 -12.92 -27.51 -1.16
N SER A 506 -11.82 -26.99 -1.70
CA SER A 506 -10.49 -27.04 -1.10
C SER A 506 -10.04 -25.62 -0.75
N ASP A 507 -9.48 -25.45 0.44
CA ASP A 507 -8.89 -24.21 0.94
C ASP A 507 -7.36 -24.15 0.75
N ASP A 508 -6.75 -25.15 0.09
CA ASP A 508 -5.30 -25.21 -0.08
C ASP A 508 -4.77 -24.02 -0.93
N GLU A 509 -4.08 -23.10 -0.26
CA GLU A 509 -3.53 -21.83 -0.80
C GLU A 509 -2.44 -21.98 -1.90
N GLY A 510 -2.16 -23.20 -2.37
CA GLY A 510 -0.86 -23.56 -2.96
C GLY A 510 -0.89 -23.97 -4.42
N ASP A 511 -1.93 -24.65 -4.85
CA ASP A 511 -2.17 -25.03 -6.22
C ASP A 511 -3.67 -24.91 -6.37
N ILE A 512 -4.12 -24.10 -7.32
CA ILE A 512 -5.42 -24.38 -7.94
C ILE A 512 -5.15 -25.74 -8.55
N GLY A 513 -5.45 -26.82 -7.81
CA GLY A 513 -5.17 -28.18 -8.24
C GLY A 513 -5.71 -28.31 -9.64
N GLU A 514 -4.99 -29.03 -10.51
CA GLU A 514 -5.51 -29.35 -11.82
C GLU A 514 -7.00 -29.73 -11.67
N PRO A 515 -7.90 -29.08 -12.43
CA PRO A 515 -9.31 -28.82 -12.08
C PRO A 515 -10.23 -30.04 -11.92
N GLU A 516 -9.71 -31.24 -11.69
CA GLU A 516 -10.50 -32.46 -11.72
C GLU A 516 -11.24 -32.77 -10.40
N GLU A 517 -11.01 -32.07 -9.27
CA GLU A 517 -11.59 -32.50 -7.97
C GLU A 517 -12.30 -31.46 -7.08
N THR A 518 -12.57 -30.22 -7.51
CA THR A 518 -13.38 -29.27 -6.70
C THR A 518 -14.40 -28.48 -7.52
N ASP A 519 -15.54 -28.12 -6.89
CA ASP A 519 -16.60 -27.28 -7.48
C ASP A 519 -16.27 -25.78 -7.40
N GLY A 520 -15.08 -25.42 -6.91
CA GLY A 520 -14.59 -24.04 -6.80
C GLY A 520 -15.57 -23.11 -6.08
N LEU A 521 -15.76 -21.90 -6.62
CA LEU A 521 -16.67 -20.91 -6.01
C LEU A 521 -18.13 -21.37 -6.00
N ALA A 522 -18.55 -22.24 -6.93
CA ALA A 522 -19.92 -22.75 -6.98
C ALA A 522 -20.28 -23.57 -5.73
N ALA A 523 -19.28 -24.15 -5.05
CA ALA A 523 -19.44 -24.82 -3.77
C ALA A 523 -19.91 -23.90 -2.64
N LEU A 524 -19.71 -22.59 -2.74
CA LEU A 524 -19.95 -21.64 -1.65
C LEU A 524 -21.25 -20.84 -1.84
N ASN A 525 -21.81 -20.34 -0.73
CA ASN A 525 -22.97 -19.44 -0.75
C ASN A 525 -22.58 -17.95 -0.80
N VAL A 526 -21.29 -17.65 -0.63
CA VAL A 526 -20.68 -16.32 -0.82
C VAL A 526 -19.79 -16.36 -2.07
N LYS A 527 -19.53 -15.20 -2.66
CA LYS A 527 -18.89 -15.07 -3.98
C LYS A 527 -17.42 -14.67 -3.93
N ASN A 528 -16.80 -14.85 -2.76
CA ASN A 528 -15.36 -14.76 -2.55
C ASN A 528 -14.85 -15.98 -1.76
N TYR A 529 -13.56 -16.26 -1.88
CA TYR A 529 -12.93 -17.35 -1.15
C TYR A 529 -12.67 -17.00 0.33
N PRO A 530 -12.58 -18.00 1.23
CA PRO A 530 -12.35 -17.78 2.66
C PRO A 530 -11.10 -16.96 2.97
N GLN A 531 -10.01 -17.14 2.21
CA GLN A 531 -8.76 -16.40 2.40
C GLN A 531 -8.87 -14.89 2.12
N HIS A 532 -9.96 -14.43 1.50
CA HIS A 532 -10.21 -12.99 1.32
C HIS A 532 -10.89 -12.36 2.54
N GLY A 533 -11.46 -13.18 3.42
CA GLY A 533 -12.20 -12.76 4.60
C GLY A 533 -13.42 -11.89 4.27
N ALA A 534 -13.91 -11.18 5.29
CA ALA A 534 -14.92 -10.14 5.15
C ALA A 534 -14.26 -8.78 4.86
N PHE A 535 -14.94 -7.91 4.12
CA PHE A 535 -14.41 -6.59 3.73
C PHE A 535 -15.50 -5.51 3.62
N GLY A 536 -15.08 -4.25 3.74
CA GLY A 536 -15.95 -3.07 3.61
C GLY A 536 -17.15 -3.07 4.55
N PHE A 537 -16.93 -3.25 5.86
CA PHE A 537 -18.04 -3.39 6.83
C PHE A 537 -18.98 -2.18 6.90
N HIS A 538 -18.41 -0.98 6.84
CA HIS A 538 -19.09 0.27 7.11
C HIS A 538 -18.47 1.44 6.33
N ARG A 539 -19.17 2.57 6.28
CA ARG A 539 -18.67 3.88 5.81
C ARG A 539 -19.37 5.00 6.60
N GLY A 540 -18.66 6.06 6.95
CA GLY A 540 -19.24 7.25 7.59
C GLY A 540 -19.43 7.16 9.10
N ASN A 541 -20.27 8.05 9.65
CA ASN A 541 -20.40 8.30 11.09
C ASN A 541 -21.28 7.25 11.80
N LEU A 542 -20.68 6.34 12.56
CA LEU A 542 -21.41 5.30 13.32
C LEU A 542 -21.91 5.72 14.71
N ASP A 543 -21.44 6.85 15.23
CA ASP A 543 -21.71 7.25 16.61
C ASP A 543 -22.97 8.11 16.73
N ASN A 544 -23.23 8.97 15.75
CA ASN A 544 -24.46 9.77 15.71
C ASN A 544 -24.90 10.09 14.27
N PRO A 545 -25.20 9.08 13.44
CA PRO A 545 -25.68 9.32 12.08
C PRO A 545 -27.06 9.96 12.08
N GLU A 546 -27.26 10.96 11.23
CA GLU A 546 -28.60 11.45 10.90
C GLU A 546 -29.35 10.46 10.02
N VAL A 547 -28.66 9.83 9.07
CA VAL A 547 -29.21 8.79 8.20
C VAL A 547 -28.40 7.49 8.34
N ILE A 548 -29.10 6.37 8.52
CA ILE A 548 -28.53 5.03 8.37
C ILE A 548 -28.89 4.51 6.99
N VAL A 549 -27.90 3.96 6.28
CA VAL A 549 -28.08 3.22 5.05
C VAL A 549 -27.68 1.77 5.27
N ILE A 550 -28.61 0.84 5.05
CA ILE A 550 -28.32 -0.59 5.00
C ILE A 550 -28.31 -1.00 3.53
N ALA A 551 -27.23 -1.60 3.06
CA ALA A 551 -27.05 -1.86 1.63
C ALA A 551 -26.60 -3.28 1.34
N ASP A 552 -27.20 -3.91 0.34
CA ASP A 552 -26.68 -5.15 -0.24
C ASP A 552 -25.33 -4.86 -0.93
N PRO A 553 -24.36 -5.80 -0.95
CA PRO A 553 -23.15 -5.64 -1.75
C PRO A 553 -23.49 -5.54 -3.23
N SER A 554 -22.75 -4.70 -3.96
CA SER A 554 -22.89 -4.54 -5.41
C SER A 554 -21.57 -4.89 -6.12
N SER A 555 -21.71 -5.47 -7.32
CA SER A 555 -20.61 -5.66 -8.27
C SER A 555 -19.91 -4.35 -8.64
N ARG A 556 -20.64 -3.23 -8.53
CA ARG A 556 -20.15 -1.87 -8.81
C ARG A 556 -19.42 -1.23 -7.61
N ASP A 557 -19.23 -1.94 -6.50
CA ASP A 557 -18.56 -1.43 -5.30
C ASP A 557 -17.51 -2.41 -4.75
N LEU A 558 -16.87 -3.19 -5.63
CA LEU A 558 -15.72 -4.01 -5.25
C LEU A 558 -14.50 -3.19 -4.80
N ASP A 559 -14.53 -1.88 -5.01
CA ASP A 559 -13.65 -0.87 -4.41
C ASP A 559 -13.52 -1.04 -2.89
N ASP A 560 -14.58 -1.53 -2.24
CA ASP A 560 -14.64 -1.84 -0.80
C ASP A 560 -13.49 -2.74 -0.32
N MET A 561 -12.99 -3.63 -1.18
CA MET A 561 -11.85 -4.50 -0.87
C MET A 561 -10.56 -3.70 -0.64
N TYR A 562 -10.45 -2.54 -1.29
CA TYR A 562 -9.28 -1.66 -1.30
C TYR A 562 -9.44 -0.50 -0.33
N THR A 563 -10.58 0.16 -0.36
CA THR A 563 -10.88 1.31 0.50
C THR A 563 -11.18 0.88 1.93
N ALA A 564 -11.44 -0.42 2.17
CA ALA A 564 -11.86 -0.95 3.46
C ALA A 564 -13.17 -0.35 3.99
N ARG A 565 -13.97 0.29 3.13
CA ARG A 565 -15.23 0.95 3.48
C ARG A 565 -16.35 0.44 2.59
N ALA A 566 -17.57 0.54 3.07
CA ALA A 566 -18.76 0.06 2.38
C ALA A 566 -19.18 1.04 1.28
N LEU A 567 -19.52 0.51 0.09
CA LEU A 567 -20.04 1.27 -1.04
C LEU A 567 -19.11 2.42 -1.40
N THR A 568 -17.93 2.11 -1.92
CA THR A 568 -16.93 3.11 -2.30
C THR A 568 -16.69 3.29 -3.80
N GLY A 569 -17.39 2.51 -4.62
CA GLY A 569 -17.41 2.65 -6.06
C GLY A 569 -18.54 3.55 -6.54
N GLY A 570 -19.08 3.23 -7.71
CA GLY A 570 -20.06 4.05 -8.40
C GLY A 570 -21.40 4.19 -7.67
N VAL A 571 -21.92 3.14 -7.01
CA VAL A 571 -23.17 3.27 -6.22
C VAL A 571 -22.92 4.15 -5.01
N GLY A 572 -21.75 4.00 -4.37
CA GLY A 572 -21.35 4.81 -3.23
C GLY A 572 -21.32 6.31 -3.46
N GLN A 573 -20.80 6.73 -4.61
CA GLN A 573 -20.71 8.14 -5.04
C GLN A 573 -22.09 8.73 -5.31
N ARG A 574 -22.92 7.97 -6.03
CA ARG A 574 -24.32 8.25 -6.31
C ARG A 574 -25.17 8.41 -5.05
N LEU A 575 -25.04 7.47 -4.10
CA LEU A 575 -25.67 7.55 -2.78
C LEU A 575 -25.23 8.81 -2.02
N HIS A 576 -23.95 9.17 -2.11
CA HIS A 576 -23.46 10.39 -1.46
C HIS A 576 -24.10 11.63 -2.09
N GLY A 577 -24.17 11.72 -3.42
CA GLY A 577 -24.85 12.82 -4.13
C GLY A 577 -26.30 13.00 -3.68
N PHE A 578 -27.05 11.90 -3.59
CA PHE A 578 -28.42 11.92 -3.08
C PHE A 578 -28.54 12.41 -1.63
N LEU A 579 -27.69 11.90 -0.73
CA LEU A 579 -27.71 12.32 0.68
C LEU A 579 -27.30 13.79 0.83
N SER A 580 -26.35 14.26 0.03
CA SER A 580 -25.97 15.67 -0.04
C SER A 580 -27.13 16.54 -0.51
N GLY A 581 -27.88 16.11 -1.53
CA GLY A 581 -29.08 16.82 -2.00
C GLY A 581 -30.23 16.85 -1.00
N LEU A 582 -30.30 15.87 -0.09
CA LEU A 582 -31.21 15.89 1.06
C LEU A 582 -30.73 16.78 2.22
N GLY A 583 -29.58 17.45 2.09
CA GLY A 583 -28.97 18.25 3.14
C GLY A 583 -28.31 17.45 4.27
N VAL A 584 -28.16 16.12 4.11
CA VAL A 584 -27.50 15.25 5.11
C VAL A 584 -25.98 15.42 5.07
N GLY A 585 -25.43 15.69 3.88
CA GLY A 585 -23.99 15.83 3.67
C GLY A 585 -23.21 14.61 4.16
N GLU A 586 -22.23 14.81 5.03
CA GLU A 586 -21.38 13.73 5.57
C GLU A 586 -22.00 12.98 6.76
N ASN A 587 -23.16 13.40 7.28
CA ASN A 587 -23.70 12.91 8.54
C ASN A 587 -24.54 11.61 8.41
N TYR A 588 -23.99 10.60 7.74
CA TYR A 588 -24.64 9.31 7.58
C TYR A 588 -23.71 8.14 7.89
N ALA A 589 -24.31 6.97 8.13
CA ALA A 589 -23.64 5.69 8.25
C ALA A 589 -24.12 4.74 7.16
N VAL A 590 -23.22 4.05 6.48
CA VAL A 590 -23.53 2.93 5.59
C VAL A 590 -23.06 1.63 6.23
N ILE A 591 -23.89 0.59 6.23
CA ILE A 591 -23.57 -0.78 6.66
C ILE A 591 -23.98 -1.77 5.58
N LYS A 592 -23.11 -2.74 5.28
CA LYS A 592 -23.49 -3.82 4.35
C LYS A 592 -24.36 -4.88 5.01
N THR A 593 -25.37 -5.36 4.29
CA THR A 593 -26.22 -6.50 4.69
C THR A 593 -25.38 -7.77 4.91
N ALA A 594 -24.32 -7.93 4.11
CA ALA A 594 -23.29 -8.96 4.22
C ALA A 594 -21.92 -8.37 3.81
N PRO A 595 -20.85 -8.46 4.61
CA PRO A 595 -19.55 -7.89 4.27
C PRO A 595 -18.70 -8.83 3.39
N PHE A 596 -19.31 -9.39 2.35
CA PHE A 596 -18.72 -10.36 1.42
C PHE A 596 -19.04 -9.96 -0.02
N ASP A 597 -18.34 -10.57 -0.97
CA ASP A 597 -18.81 -10.51 -2.36
C ASP A 597 -20.09 -11.35 -2.47
N MET A 598 -21.13 -10.75 -3.01
CA MET A 598 -22.42 -11.40 -3.29
C MET A 598 -22.88 -11.14 -4.73
N THR A 599 -21.95 -10.72 -5.59
CA THR A 599 -22.19 -10.48 -7.02
C THR A 599 -22.71 -11.74 -7.69
N ASP A 600 -23.87 -11.66 -8.34
CA ASP A 600 -24.56 -12.78 -9.01
C ASP A 600 -24.98 -13.92 -8.07
N ALA A 601 -25.11 -13.66 -6.76
CA ALA A 601 -25.62 -14.65 -5.82
C ALA A 601 -27.12 -14.95 -6.03
N THR A 602 -27.50 -16.23 -6.03
CA THR A 602 -28.89 -16.65 -6.14
C THR A 602 -29.67 -16.35 -4.87
N VAL A 603 -31.00 -16.43 -4.94
CA VAL A 603 -31.88 -16.25 -3.78
C VAL A 603 -31.56 -17.26 -2.67
N GLU A 604 -31.25 -18.51 -3.03
CA GLU A 604 -30.89 -19.58 -2.10
C GLU A 604 -29.55 -19.30 -1.39
N GLU A 605 -28.55 -18.86 -2.16
CA GLU A 605 -27.24 -18.46 -1.62
C GLU A 605 -27.38 -17.28 -0.67
N TRP A 606 -28.18 -16.27 -1.05
CA TRP A 606 -28.55 -15.18 -0.17
C TRP A 606 -29.24 -15.66 1.10
N ASN A 607 -30.21 -16.58 1.01
CA ASN A 607 -30.89 -17.14 2.17
C ASN A 607 -29.92 -17.85 3.13
N ALA A 608 -28.99 -18.64 2.59
CA ALA A 608 -27.97 -19.33 3.38
C ALA A 608 -27.03 -18.35 4.08
N THR A 609 -26.46 -17.40 3.34
CA THR A 609 -25.55 -16.37 3.88
C THR A 609 -26.27 -15.48 4.90
N PHE A 610 -27.52 -15.12 4.65
CA PHE A 610 -28.33 -14.31 5.55
C PHE A 610 -28.66 -15.02 6.86
N LYS A 611 -28.87 -16.35 6.81
CA LYS A 611 -29.04 -17.19 7.99
C LYS A 611 -27.75 -17.27 8.80
N ALA A 612 -26.62 -17.54 8.14
CA ALA A 612 -25.30 -17.65 8.77
C ALA A 612 -24.89 -16.34 9.47
N THR A 613 -25.12 -15.20 8.82
CA THR A 613 -24.75 -13.87 9.33
C THR A 613 -25.77 -13.24 10.29
N ASN A 614 -26.90 -13.92 10.58
CA ASN A 614 -28.04 -13.31 11.28
C ASN A 614 -27.69 -12.82 12.70
N SER A 615 -26.90 -13.61 13.44
CA SER A 615 -26.48 -13.26 14.81
C SER A 615 -25.65 -11.98 14.83
N TRP A 616 -24.63 -11.91 13.96
CA TRP A 616 -23.78 -10.74 13.77
C TRP A 616 -24.59 -9.52 13.30
N ARG A 617 -25.36 -9.65 12.21
CA ARG A 617 -26.12 -8.54 11.61
C ARG A 617 -27.11 -7.94 12.61
N LYS A 618 -27.83 -8.77 13.38
CA LYS A 618 -28.73 -8.28 14.43
C LYS A 618 -28.01 -7.48 15.51
N LYS A 619 -26.78 -7.85 15.88
CA LYS A 619 -26.01 -7.09 16.88
C LYS A 619 -25.58 -5.74 16.31
N VAL A 620 -25.10 -5.71 15.06
CA VAL A 620 -24.72 -4.48 14.34
C VAL A 620 -25.91 -3.52 14.24
N LEU A 621 -27.01 -3.97 13.65
CA LEU A 621 -28.19 -3.14 13.43
C LEU A 621 -28.80 -2.65 14.74
N ARG A 622 -28.88 -3.50 15.77
CA ARG A 622 -29.36 -3.05 17.10
C ARG A 622 -28.44 -2.02 17.75
N LYS A 623 -27.13 -2.06 17.50
CA LYS A 623 -26.22 -1.04 18.01
C LYS A 623 -26.45 0.27 17.26
N LEU A 624 -26.60 0.21 15.94
CA LEU A 624 -26.78 1.40 15.11
C LEU A 624 -28.14 2.09 15.37
N LEU A 625 -29.22 1.32 15.53
CA LEU A 625 -30.55 1.84 15.85
C LEU A 625 -30.64 2.52 17.23
N LYS A 626 -29.67 2.30 18.12
CA LYS A 626 -29.59 3.03 19.40
C LYS A 626 -29.11 4.46 19.23
N GLN A 627 -28.54 4.82 18.07
CA GLN A 627 -28.12 6.19 17.78
C GLN A 627 -29.30 7.09 17.39
N SER A 628 -30.52 6.56 17.30
CA SER A 628 -31.74 7.32 17.01
C SER A 628 -31.63 8.18 15.73
N PRO A 629 -31.31 7.58 14.57
CA PRO A 629 -31.25 8.30 13.31
C PRO A 629 -32.61 8.90 12.95
N ARG A 630 -32.61 9.97 12.14
CA ARG A 630 -33.84 10.55 11.58
C ARG A 630 -34.44 9.67 10.48
N LEU A 631 -33.59 8.96 9.74
CA LEU A 631 -33.97 8.19 8.57
C LEU A 631 -33.18 6.88 8.47
N ILE A 632 -33.84 5.81 8.02
CA ILE A 632 -33.20 4.55 7.64
C ILE A 632 -33.52 4.31 6.17
N LEU A 633 -32.49 4.14 5.35
CA LEU A 633 -32.59 3.79 3.94
C LEU A 633 -32.14 2.35 3.74
N THR A 634 -32.85 1.62 2.88
CA THR A 634 -32.48 0.25 2.50
C THR A 634 -32.20 0.19 1.00
N LEU A 635 -30.98 -0.22 0.65
CA LEU A 635 -30.54 -0.41 -0.73
C LEU A 635 -30.48 -1.91 -1.03
N GLY A 636 -31.46 -2.39 -1.80
CA GLY A 636 -31.60 -3.79 -2.17
C GLY A 636 -32.57 -4.59 -1.29
N PRO A 637 -33.07 -5.73 -1.82
CA PRO A 637 -34.12 -6.52 -1.19
C PRO A 637 -33.69 -7.20 0.11
N ASN A 638 -32.41 -7.60 0.25
CA ASN A 638 -31.94 -8.25 1.47
C ASN A 638 -31.69 -7.22 2.58
N ALA A 639 -31.27 -5.99 2.22
CA ALA A 639 -31.19 -4.87 3.15
C ALA A 639 -32.56 -4.57 3.75
N LYS A 640 -33.61 -4.49 2.91
CA LYS A 640 -34.99 -4.34 3.38
C LYS A 640 -35.38 -5.47 4.31
N ARG A 641 -35.18 -6.72 3.88
CA ARG A 641 -35.47 -7.90 4.71
C ARG A 641 -34.79 -7.84 6.08
N ALA A 642 -33.55 -7.35 6.15
CA ALA A 642 -32.80 -7.26 7.40
C ALA A 642 -33.41 -6.27 8.38
N VAL A 643 -33.95 -5.15 7.87
CA VAL A 643 -34.68 -4.17 8.67
C VAL A 643 -36.04 -4.73 9.11
N ASP A 644 -36.80 -5.34 8.19
CA ASP A 644 -38.13 -5.92 8.48
C ASP A 644 -38.08 -6.99 9.58
N GLU A 645 -37.07 -7.87 9.57
CA GLU A 645 -36.91 -8.90 10.60
C GLU A 645 -36.67 -8.33 12.01
N LEU A 646 -36.15 -7.10 12.11
CA LEU A 646 -35.90 -6.43 13.37
C LEU A 646 -37.14 -5.73 13.91
N THR A 647 -37.99 -5.19 13.04
CA THR A 647 -39.22 -4.47 13.39
C THR A 647 -40.33 -5.44 13.77
N VAL A 648 -40.54 -6.53 13.00
CA VAL A 648 -41.63 -7.50 13.22
C VAL A 648 -41.52 -8.27 14.54
N ARG A 649 -40.30 -8.55 15.04
CA ARG A 649 -40.09 -9.36 16.26
C ARG A 649 -40.27 -8.59 17.57
N ARG A 650 -40.67 -7.33 17.53
CA ARG A 650 -40.82 -6.48 18.72
C ARG A 650 -42.22 -5.88 18.77
N GLY A 651 -43.14 -6.57 19.46
CA GLY A 651 -44.31 -5.92 20.07
C GLY A 651 -43.89 -4.95 21.19
N ILE A 652 -43.08 -3.93 20.86
CA ILE A 652 -42.44 -3.01 21.80
C ILE A 652 -42.94 -1.60 21.51
N GLY A 653 -44.00 -1.20 22.21
CA GLY A 653 -44.44 0.19 22.36
C GLY A 653 -43.49 1.07 23.19
N ARG A 654 -42.17 0.93 22.99
CA ARG A 654 -41.12 1.77 23.60
C ARG A 654 -40.11 2.34 22.61
N PHE A 655 -40.15 1.93 21.35
CA PHE A 655 -39.69 2.81 20.29
C PHE A 655 -40.92 3.62 19.90
N LYS A 656 -40.96 4.92 20.23
CA LYS A 656 -41.79 5.82 19.43
C LYS A 656 -41.39 5.56 17.98
N PRO A 657 -42.31 5.40 17.03
CA PRO A 657 -41.94 5.28 15.63
C PRO A 657 -41.15 6.55 15.29
N LEU A 658 -39.83 6.41 15.19
CA LEU A 658 -39.05 7.19 14.25
C LEU A 658 -39.75 6.90 12.92
N ARG A 659 -40.20 7.93 12.19
CA ARG A 659 -41.01 7.77 10.97
C ARG A 659 -40.38 6.64 10.13
N ASP A 660 -41.04 5.48 10.10
CA ASP A 660 -40.56 4.30 9.39
C ASP A 660 -40.63 4.63 7.90
N VAL A 661 -39.50 5.02 7.32
CA VAL A 661 -39.40 5.26 5.89
C VAL A 661 -38.98 3.96 5.22
N GLU A 662 -39.99 3.19 4.84
CA GLU A 662 -39.82 2.08 3.91
C GLU A 662 -39.66 2.61 2.49
N THR A 663 -38.43 2.86 2.06
CA THR A 663 -38.13 2.98 0.63
C THR A 663 -37.21 1.83 0.25
N VAL A 664 -37.78 0.84 -0.45
CA VAL A 664 -37.02 -0.22 -1.10
C VAL A 664 -36.53 0.36 -2.40
N VAL A 665 -35.22 0.58 -2.51
CA VAL A 665 -34.64 1.04 -3.76
C VAL A 665 -33.71 -0.05 -4.29
N ASP A 666 -33.87 -0.41 -5.56
CA ASP A 666 -32.94 -1.28 -6.27
C ASP A 666 -31.56 -0.61 -6.31
N ILE A 667 -30.51 -1.34 -5.93
CA ILE A 667 -29.16 -0.79 -5.78
C ILE A 667 -28.49 -0.50 -7.13
N GLU A 668 -28.88 -1.22 -8.19
CA GLU A 668 -28.32 -1.03 -9.53
C GLU A 668 -29.10 0.00 -10.34
N ASN A 669 -30.40 0.12 -10.07
CA ASN A 669 -31.34 1.04 -10.72
C ASN A 669 -31.96 1.98 -9.68
N PHE A 670 -31.11 2.73 -8.97
CA PHE A 670 -31.59 3.61 -7.91
C PHE A 670 -32.52 4.68 -8.50
N ASP A 671 -33.83 4.52 -8.30
CA ASP A 671 -34.84 5.47 -8.73
C ASP A 671 -34.88 6.64 -7.73
N TYR A 672 -34.05 7.65 -7.99
CA TYR A 672 -33.96 8.84 -7.15
C TYR A 672 -35.31 9.55 -7.02
N ALA A 673 -36.09 9.62 -8.10
CA ALA A 673 -37.38 10.29 -8.11
C ALA A 673 -38.36 9.62 -7.15
N ALA A 674 -38.51 8.29 -7.25
CA ALA A 674 -39.35 7.52 -6.33
C ALA A 674 -38.86 7.61 -4.88
N ALA A 675 -37.54 7.66 -4.66
CA ALA A 675 -36.98 7.83 -3.33
C ALA A 675 -37.25 9.23 -2.74
N TYR A 676 -37.13 10.29 -3.54
CA TYR A 676 -37.44 11.66 -3.15
C TYR A 676 -38.93 11.84 -2.85
N GLU A 677 -39.81 11.40 -3.75
CA GLU A 677 -41.27 11.44 -3.56
C GLU A 677 -41.64 10.77 -2.23
N LYS A 678 -41.03 9.61 -1.95
CA LYS A 678 -41.29 8.89 -0.70
C LYS A 678 -40.81 9.64 0.55
N ILE A 679 -39.64 10.29 0.48
CA ILE A 679 -39.10 11.08 1.59
C ILE A 679 -39.94 12.33 1.83
N GLU A 680 -40.42 12.97 0.75
CA GLU A 680 -41.32 14.12 0.79
C GLU A 680 -42.67 13.76 1.41
N GLU A 681 -43.30 12.64 1.00
CA GLU A 681 -44.53 12.10 1.60
C GLU A 681 -44.42 11.97 3.13
N LEU A 682 -43.21 11.66 3.62
CA LEU A 682 -42.94 11.40 5.04
C LEU A 682 -42.60 12.68 5.81
N GLY A 683 -42.48 13.82 5.11
CA GLY A 683 -42.24 15.14 5.67
C GLY A 683 -40.96 15.23 6.49
N VAL A 684 -39.96 14.37 6.22
CA VAL A 684 -38.73 14.26 7.04
C VAL A 684 -37.85 15.51 6.90
N TYR A 685 -37.92 16.18 5.74
CA TYR A 685 -37.15 17.38 5.39
C TYR A 685 -38.00 18.56 4.89
N ALA A 686 -39.32 18.51 5.06
CA ALA A 686 -40.30 19.47 4.50
C ALA A 686 -40.25 20.92 5.04
N GLU A 687 -39.27 21.28 5.87
CA GLU A 687 -39.14 22.62 6.48
C GLU A 687 -37.91 23.40 6.00
N GLN A 688 -37.04 22.83 5.15
CA GLN A 688 -36.09 23.68 4.43
C GLN A 688 -36.86 24.39 3.33
N GLU A 689 -37.05 25.71 3.49
CA GLU A 689 -37.55 26.60 2.44
C GLU A 689 -36.97 26.15 1.12
N SER A 690 -37.84 25.93 0.12
CA SER A 690 -37.50 25.45 -1.22
C SER A 690 -36.22 26.12 -1.71
N ASN A 691 -35.08 25.47 -1.47
CA ASN A 691 -33.86 25.87 -2.10
C ASN A 691 -34.10 25.54 -3.57
N ASP A 692 -33.95 26.53 -4.44
CA ASP A 692 -33.91 26.42 -5.91
C ASP A 692 -32.87 25.39 -6.42
N TRP A 693 -32.23 24.65 -5.51
CA TRP A 693 -31.42 23.48 -5.76
C TRP A 693 -32.21 22.30 -6.30
N ILE A 694 -33.51 22.09 -6.01
CA ILE A 694 -34.27 20.95 -6.61
C ILE A 694 -34.28 21.25 -8.10
N PRO A 695 -33.36 20.70 -8.91
CA PRO A 695 -33.17 21.28 -10.22
C PRO A 695 -34.35 20.85 -11.08
N ASP A 696 -34.49 21.48 -12.24
CA ASP A 696 -35.24 20.97 -13.38
C ASP A 696 -34.89 19.47 -13.71
N PHE A 697 -33.84 18.92 -13.09
CA PHE A 697 -33.45 17.51 -12.86
C PHE A 697 -34.57 16.45 -12.83
N VAL A 698 -35.68 16.71 -12.10
CA VAL A 698 -36.77 15.71 -12.03
C VAL A 698 -37.56 15.66 -13.34
N GLU A 699 -37.59 16.75 -14.12
CA GLU A 699 -38.23 16.81 -15.43
C GLU A 699 -37.33 16.26 -16.57
N ASP A 700 -36.00 16.27 -16.43
CA ASP A 700 -35.08 15.80 -17.47
C ASP A 700 -34.81 14.26 -17.45
N LEU A 701 -35.18 13.55 -16.38
CA LEU A 701 -34.97 12.10 -16.21
C LEU A 701 -35.88 11.18 -17.06
N TYR A 702 -36.73 11.75 -17.92
CA TYR A 702 -37.76 11.01 -18.68
C TYR A 702 -37.29 10.44 -20.04
N THR A 703 -36.02 10.60 -20.43
CA THR A 703 -35.48 9.98 -21.66
C THR A 703 -34.30 9.05 -21.37
N ASP A 704 -34.18 7.95 -22.12
CA ASP A 704 -33.13 6.93 -21.90
C ASP A 704 -31.70 7.47 -22.16
N GLU A 705 -31.55 8.45 -23.07
CA GLU A 705 -30.27 9.15 -23.31
C GLU A 705 -29.93 10.16 -22.21
N ALA A 706 -30.92 10.86 -21.64
CA ALA A 706 -30.71 11.73 -20.47
C ALA A 706 -30.36 10.92 -19.21
N ARG A 707 -30.88 9.70 -19.07
CA ARG A 707 -30.47 8.80 -17.99
C ARG A 707 -28.98 8.51 -18.05
N GLU A 708 -28.43 8.14 -19.20
CA GLU A 708 -26.99 7.80 -19.35
C GLU A 708 -26.04 9.00 -19.17
N ILE A 709 -26.51 10.23 -19.43
CA ILE A 709 -25.76 11.48 -19.21
C ILE A 709 -25.86 11.95 -17.75
N ALA A 710 -27.07 11.97 -17.17
CA ALA A 710 -27.28 12.22 -15.74
C ALA A 710 -26.53 11.21 -14.85
N TYR A 711 -26.38 9.96 -15.33
CA TYR A 711 -25.57 8.90 -14.69
C TYR A 711 -24.10 9.30 -14.42
N VAL A 712 -23.54 10.27 -15.16
CA VAL A 712 -22.18 10.80 -14.98
C VAL A 712 -22.19 12.12 -14.21
N GLU A 713 -23.14 13.00 -14.49
CA GLU A 713 -23.24 14.34 -13.88
C GLU A 713 -23.65 14.31 -12.39
N ASP A 714 -24.37 13.29 -11.92
CA ASP A 714 -24.87 13.21 -10.53
C ASP A 714 -23.95 12.48 -9.54
N SER A 715 -22.75 12.09 -9.97
CA SER A 715 -21.81 11.37 -9.11
C SER A 715 -20.96 12.33 -8.28
N MET A 716 -21.27 12.46 -6.99
CA MET A 716 -20.44 13.24 -6.06
C MET A 716 -19.31 12.40 -5.47
N SER A 717 -18.16 13.05 -5.28
CA SER A 717 -17.01 12.49 -4.55
C SER A 717 -17.43 12.01 -3.17
N ILE A 718 -17.04 10.79 -2.79
CA ILE A 718 -17.17 10.34 -1.41
C ILE A 718 -16.31 11.25 -0.53
N PRO A 719 -16.85 11.80 0.57
CA PRO A 719 -16.13 12.75 1.40
C PRO A 719 -14.91 12.08 2.02
N ARG A 720 -13.82 12.83 2.16
CA ARG A 720 -12.54 12.28 2.63
C ARG A 720 -12.65 11.66 4.02
N THR A 721 -13.50 12.23 4.87
CA THR A 721 -13.88 11.78 6.22
C THR A 721 -14.52 10.39 6.25
N HIS A 722 -14.89 9.83 5.09
CA HIS A 722 -15.49 8.51 4.92
C HIS A 722 -14.55 7.49 4.28
N LEU A 723 -13.30 7.88 3.96
CA LEU A 723 -12.27 7.00 3.42
C LEU A 723 -11.05 6.94 4.35
N PRO A 724 -10.33 5.81 4.47
CA PRO A 724 -9.16 5.73 5.33
C PRO A 724 -7.95 6.48 4.74
N TYR A 725 -6.87 6.54 5.50
CA TYR A 725 -5.64 7.22 5.10
C TYR A 725 -4.44 6.27 5.06
N PRO A 726 -3.51 6.42 4.09
CA PRO A 726 -3.71 7.04 2.77
C PRO A 726 -4.62 6.18 1.87
N ILE A 727 -5.43 6.85 1.04
CA ILE A 727 -6.16 6.27 -0.09
C ILE A 727 -5.93 7.19 -1.30
N GLN A 728 -5.81 6.62 -2.50
CA GLN A 728 -5.56 7.39 -3.72
C GLN A 728 -6.80 8.20 -4.12
N ALA A 729 -6.59 9.35 -4.76
CA ALA A 729 -7.64 10.29 -5.13
C ALA A 729 -8.75 9.68 -6.01
N PHE A 730 -8.41 8.76 -6.92
CA PHE A 730 -9.39 8.16 -7.83
C PHE A 730 -10.35 7.15 -7.15
N PHE A 731 -10.09 6.78 -5.89
CA PHE A 731 -11.04 5.99 -5.11
C PHE A 731 -12.12 6.90 -4.54
N GLY A 732 -13.37 6.60 -4.86
CA GLY A 732 -14.52 7.40 -4.42
C GLY A 732 -14.78 8.66 -5.24
N THR A 733 -14.09 8.87 -6.37
CA THR A 733 -14.31 10.04 -7.25
C THR A 733 -14.49 9.70 -8.71
N SER A 734 -14.30 8.44 -9.13
CA SER A 734 -14.30 8.09 -10.55
C SER A 734 -15.18 6.91 -10.91
N GLY A 735 -16.24 6.67 -10.16
CA GLY A 735 -17.03 5.43 -10.27
C GLY A 735 -16.28 4.21 -9.73
N SER A 736 -16.63 3.02 -10.24
CA SER A 736 -16.12 1.72 -9.75
C SER A 736 -14.75 1.37 -10.32
N ARG A 737 -13.78 1.03 -9.48
CA ARG A 737 -12.40 0.64 -9.85
C ARG A 737 -12.09 -0.83 -9.59
N GLY A 738 -12.87 -1.47 -8.71
CA GLY A 738 -12.77 -2.90 -8.43
C GLY A 738 -13.28 -3.74 -9.60
N LEU A 739 -12.54 -4.79 -9.92
CA LEU A 739 -12.82 -5.78 -10.95
C LEU A 739 -12.87 -7.16 -10.29
N ARG A 740 -13.79 -8.00 -10.75
CA ARG A 740 -13.86 -9.43 -10.42
C ARG A 740 -13.36 -10.23 -11.61
N ALA A 741 -12.49 -11.21 -11.37
CA ALA A 741 -12.08 -12.09 -12.44
C ALA A 741 -13.25 -12.96 -12.93
N SER A 742 -13.20 -13.40 -14.18
CA SER A 742 -14.19 -14.32 -14.76
C SER A 742 -13.65 -15.75 -14.91
N GLY A 743 -14.56 -16.71 -15.12
CA GLY A 743 -14.21 -18.11 -15.39
C GLY A 743 -13.72 -18.85 -14.14
N GLN A 744 -12.73 -19.74 -14.29
CA GLN A 744 -12.26 -20.58 -13.18
C GLN A 744 -11.61 -19.81 -12.02
N LEU A 745 -11.21 -18.56 -12.25
CA LEU A 745 -10.58 -17.69 -11.26
C LEU A 745 -11.58 -16.74 -10.58
N GLU A 746 -12.86 -16.86 -10.91
CA GLU A 746 -13.92 -16.02 -10.36
C GLU A 746 -14.00 -16.13 -8.83
N GLY A 747 -14.12 -14.98 -8.16
CA GLY A 747 -14.14 -14.86 -6.69
C GLY A 747 -12.83 -15.20 -5.99
N LEU A 748 -11.87 -15.80 -6.69
CA LEU A 748 -10.49 -16.03 -6.23
C LEU A 748 -9.57 -14.88 -6.63
N TYR A 749 -9.78 -14.30 -7.82
CA TYR A 749 -8.98 -13.17 -8.30
C TYR A 749 -9.82 -11.92 -8.41
N TYR A 750 -9.24 -10.81 -7.97
CA TYR A 750 -9.78 -9.47 -8.10
C TYR A 750 -8.75 -8.58 -8.78
N GLY A 751 -9.21 -7.44 -9.28
CA GLY A 751 -8.37 -6.42 -9.89
C GLY A 751 -8.77 -5.03 -9.47
N VAL A 752 -7.82 -4.11 -9.41
CA VAL A 752 -8.08 -2.67 -9.31
C VAL A 752 -7.57 -2.04 -10.57
N MET A 753 -8.39 -1.17 -11.15
CA MET A 753 -8.05 -0.43 -12.36
C MET A 753 -8.01 1.07 -12.09
N VAL A 754 -6.94 1.71 -12.58
CA VAL A 754 -6.74 3.16 -12.57
C VAL A 754 -7.40 3.76 -13.82
N PRO A 755 -8.18 4.87 -13.70
CA PRO A 755 -8.76 5.54 -14.86
C PRO A 755 -7.73 6.21 -15.77
N ASP A 756 -8.15 6.58 -16.98
CA ASP A 756 -7.30 7.27 -17.97
C ASP A 756 -6.81 8.62 -17.48
N TRP A 757 -7.68 9.43 -16.87
CA TRP A 757 -7.30 10.78 -16.44
C TRP A 757 -6.15 10.80 -15.42
N VAL A 758 -5.97 9.73 -14.62
CA VAL A 758 -4.83 9.64 -13.68
C VAL A 758 -3.49 9.47 -14.42
N LEU A 759 -3.53 8.86 -15.61
CA LEU A 759 -2.37 8.80 -16.49
C LEU A 759 -2.17 10.15 -17.21
N ASP A 760 -3.25 10.76 -17.69
CA ASP A 760 -3.19 12.02 -18.45
C ASP A 760 -2.73 13.20 -17.59
N VAL A 761 -3.07 13.22 -16.29
CA VAL A 761 -2.61 14.26 -15.36
C VAL A 761 -1.10 14.19 -15.13
N ALA A 762 -0.46 13.03 -15.28
CA ALA A 762 1.00 12.95 -15.24
C ALA A 762 1.66 13.68 -16.43
N ASP A 763 0.91 13.86 -17.53
CA ASP A 763 1.37 14.53 -18.75
C ASP A 763 0.94 16.01 -18.81
N ASN A 764 0.12 16.49 -17.87
CA ASN A 764 -0.44 17.85 -17.90
C ASN A 764 0.41 18.83 -17.07
N GLU A 765 1.39 19.47 -17.72
CA GLU A 765 2.32 20.46 -17.15
C GLU A 765 1.64 21.63 -16.42
N ASN A 766 0.36 21.93 -16.73
CA ASN A 766 -0.35 23.09 -16.19
C ASN A 766 -0.90 22.89 -14.76
N LEU A 767 -0.99 21.65 -14.26
CA LEU A 767 -1.61 21.34 -12.96
C LEU A 767 -0.66 21.47 -11.76
N VAL A 768 0.62 21.74 -11.99
CA VAL A 768 1.68 21.52 -10.99
C VAL A 768 2.34 22.84 -10.53
N ALA A 769 1.77 24.00 -10.91
CA ALA A 769 2.47 25.29 -10.93
C ALA A 769 2.94 25.88 -9.58
N GLU A 770 2.34 25.53 -8.42
CA GLU A 770 2.72 26.19 -7.15
C GLU A 770 3.82 25.46 -6.34
N ASN A 771 3.92 24.13 -6.42
CA ASN A 771 4.98 23.37 -5.74
C ASN A 771 6.18 23.04 -6.66
N LEU A 772 6.04 23.29 -7.97
CA LEU A 772 7.09 23.01 -8.95
C LEU A 772 8.31 23.90 -8.83
N GLU A 773 8.26 25.10 -8.24
CA GLU A 773 9.39 26.04 -8.35
C GLU A 773 10.72 25.43 -7.88
N LYS A 774 10.71 24.74 -6.72
CA LYS A 774 11.89 24.02 -6.21
C LYS A 774 12.25 22.79 -7.04
N GLU A 775 11.25 22.10 -7.57
CA GLU A 775 11.46 20.93 -8.43
C GLU A 775 12.06 21.34 -9.78
N ILE A 776 11.58 22.44 -10.35
CA ILE A 776 12.06 23.07 -11.58
C ILE A 776 13.48 23.58 -11.37
N GLU A 777 13.76 24.30 -10.27
CA GLU A 777 15.10 24.79 -9.98
C GLU A 777 16.11 23.63 -9.94
N TYR A 778 15.78 22.56 -9.19
CA TYR A 778 16.60 21.35 -9.15
C TYR A 778 16.70 20.68 -10.54
N ILE A 779 15.60 20.56 -11.27
CA ILE A 779 15.57 20.01 -12.64
C ILE A 779 16.50 20.79 -13.57
N LEU A 780 16.49 22.12 -13.51
CA LEU A 780 17.32 22.98 -14.34
C LEU A 780 18.80 22.83 -13.98
N GLU A 781 19.13 22.85 -12.68
CA GLU A 781 20.50 22.62 -12.20
C GLU A 781 21.05 21.26 -12.65
N VAL A 782 20.23 20.20 -12.53
CA VAL A 782 20.63 18.86 -12.93
C VAL A 782 20.70 18.70 -14.44
N LYS A 783 19.81 19.33 -15.21
CA LYS A 783 19.90 19.35 -16.68
C LYS A 783 21.24 19.92 -17.11
N ASP A 784 21.68 21.03 -16.54
CA ASP A 784 22.99 21.60 -16.87
C ASP A 784 24.14 20.65 -16.52
N LEU A 785 24.06 19.96 -15.37
CA LEU A 785 25.03 18.93 -14.98
C LEU A 785 25.08 17.77 -15.98
N LEU A 786 23.93 17.27 -16.43
CA LEU A 786 23.80 16.14 -17.36
C LEU A 786 24.02 16.53 -18.84
N HIS A 787 23.91 17.81 -19.20
CA HIS A 787 24.11 18.30 -20.58
C HIS A 787 25.56 18.68 -20.89
N THR A 788 26.46 18.71 -19.91
CA THR A 788 27.90 18.67 -20.19
C THR A 788 28.21 17.43 -21.03
N GLU A 789 28.91 17.61 -22.18
CA GLU A 789 28.83 16.78 -23.40
C GLU A 789 28.90 15.24 -23.22
N GLY A 790 29.46 14.72 -22.12
CA GLY A 790 29.58 13.30 -21.84
C GLY A 790 28.32 12.56 -21.30
N PHE A 791 27.41 13.19 -20.56
CA PHE A 791 26.20 12.48 -20.04
C PHE A 791 25.06 12.45 -21.06
N SER A 792 25.04 13.40 -22.00
CA SER A 792 24.08 13.46 -23.12
C SER A 792 24.04 12.20 -24.01
N ARG A 793 25.08 11.36 -24.02
CA ARG A 793 25.10 10.08 -24.74
C ARG A 793 24.32 8.98 -24.01
N PHE A 794 24.32 8.97 -22.68
CA PHE A 794 23.53 8.03 -21.87
C PHE A 794 22.03 8.26 -22.11
N GLY A 795 21.58 9.51 -22.05
CA GLY A 795 20.19 9.90 -22.37
C GLY A 795 19.76 9.59 -23.81
N ARG A 796 20.65 9.75 -24.80
CA ARG A 796 20.35 9.40 -26.21
C ARG A 796 20.26 7.90 -26.47
N SER A 797 21.08 7.07 -25.80
CA SER A 797 20.96 5.60 -25.90
C SER A 797 19.63 5.11 -25.30
N MET A 798 19.20 5.72 -24.18
CA MET A 798 17.92 5.45 -23.54
C MET A 798 16.73 5.91 -24.40
N SER A 799 16.83 7.05 -25.08
CA SER A 799 15.82 7.53 -26.02
C SER A 799 15.68 6.64 -27.28
N ARG A 800 16.80 6.09 -27.79
CA ARG A 800 16.76 5.08 -28.87
C ARG A 800 16.07 3.80 -28.42
N LEU A 801 16.41 3.31 -27.23
CA LEU A 801 15.71 2.18 -26.59
C LEU A 801 14.22 2.44 -26.41
N GLN A 802 13.81 3.68 -26.14
CA GLN A 802 12.41 4.07 -26.00
C GLN A 802 11.64 3.96 -27.32
N THR A 803 12.23 4.44 -28.43
CA THR A 803 11.60 4.33 -29.75
C THR A 803 11.45 2.86 -30.17
N GLU A 804 12.45 2.03 -29.90
CA GLU A 804 12.40 0.58 -30.18
C GLU A 804 11.40 -0.15 -29.26
N ARG A 805 11.33 0.23 -27.98
CA ARG A 805 10.44 -0.40 -27.00
C ARG A 805 8.98 -0.02 -27.22
N ASP A 806 8.69 1.21 -27.61
CA ASP A 806 7.32 1.66 -27.92
C ASP A 806 6.82 0.99 -29.22
N ALA A 807 7.70 0.78 -30.20
CA ALA A 807 7.39 -0.02 -31.39
C ALA A 807 7.13 -1.50 -31.04
N GLU A 808 7.89 -2.09 -30.11
CA GLU A 808 7.71 -3.48 -29.67
C GLU A 808 6.41 -3.67 -28.86
N TYR A 809 6.06 -2.72 -27.99
CA TYR A 809 4.77 -2.72 -27.28
C TYR A 809 3.58 -2.52 -28.22
N GLN A 810 3.68 -1.63 -29.20
CA GLN A 810 2.65 -1.46 -30.22
C GLN A 810 2.49 -2.71 -31.09
N ALA A 811 3.58 -3.41 -31.42
CA ALA A 811 3.52 -4.68 -32.14
C ALA A 811 2.83 -5.79 -31.32
N ILE A 812 3.10 -5.86 -30.00
CA ILE A 812 2.42 -6.80 -29.10
C ILE A 812 0.93 -6.46 -28.93
N GLU A 813 0.57 -5.18 -28.85
CA GLU A 813 -0.84 -4.76 -28.82
C GLU A 813 -1.56 -5.08 -30.13
N PHE A 814 -0.87 -4.93 -31.28
CA PHE A 814 -1.39 -5.29 -32.60
C PHE A 814 -1.59 -6.80 -32.75
N ASP A 815 -0.67 -7.63 -32.24
CA ASP A 815 -0.80 -9.10 -32.24
C ASP A 815 -1.83 -9.64 -31.22
N ILE A 816 -2.19 -8.86 -30.19
CA ILE A 816 -3.25 -9.22 -29.23
C ILE A 816 -4.64 -8.78 -29.73
N ALA A 817 -4.70 -7.75 -30.59
CA ALA A 817 -5.93 -7.23 -31.18
C ALA A 817 -6.38 -7.98 -32.45
N ASN A 818 -5.47 -8.71 -33.10
CA ASN A 818 -5.76 -9.67 -34.17
C ASN A 818 -5.92 -11.09 -33.61
#